data_AF-A0A554J7G1-F1
#
_entry.id   AF-A0A554J7G1-F1
#
_cell.length_a   1.000
_cell.length_b   1.000
_cell.length_c   1.000
_cell.angle_alpha   90.00
_cell.angle_beta   90.00
_cell.angle_gamma   90.00
#
_symmetry.space_group_name_H-M   'P 1'
#
loop_
_entity.id
_entity.type
_entity.pdbx_description
1 polymer ?
#
loop_
_entity_poly.entity_id
_entity_poly.type
_entity_poly.pdbx_seq_one_letter_code
_entity_poly.pdbx_strand_id
1 'polypeptide(L)'
;MMPTRREETRSETPSATPLRQETAQGVVARVGHAHIVGLGGIGTSAIAQWLQRMGWTVTGVDRAGSSITEALARVGIAVEQENVEQCPSGTSLLVYSGAVPSEHPLRTTARAAGIREISYAELLGALTRPYRTIGVSGSHGKSTTTALVGLLLEAASKDPTVVIGTRVPQWEQYGVGNYRPGHSDVAVVEADEYGKHFLELVPEVALVTSLDHDHVDEFPTSVDYQAAFEQFVQRVSPGGTIVLCAEDPATLALRSALSPRQHVLTYGVGNIAAHADVHATEPQSADGVQTFRVTVRGQDWGVFTLRIPGRHVVLDAVGALAATLTFGVSPDTARRAFEAFQGTWRRFERVGQLNGAPVISDYAHHPTEVRALAAAARQGFPDRRLIIAFQPHHHARTIAFQPQFIDALRGFDAVVLAEVYDVAGREHAQRTSTRAWADTLRAEGKDATYAAAFPELEAHLRNAVGPNDALFVVGAGDIDTVARRIAGPADSASALRSAHPVVGTLRIPSVDSELRLESSLSSANGGGTVPARTLDAPPGMGPSRRTGTQRVVIEERISLARYSTLHVGGEARYFTRVTTLPELREALTWATEQGVPWFILGGGSNFFCRQEGFPGLVIKMENRDIAIDDNELTVDAGAITRLAVTHGVRQGLRGMERLAGIPGTIGGAVRGNAGAFGMETKDRLARVHVLRRSAAGWEEDMLPREDLTFEYRGSTFKRDPTFAVVWRATFALERGDVAEGERLVNEDLMARRAKQPYEFPSVGSVFRNPSSERPAGALIEAAGLKGHRVGSAEVSTKHANFIVNRGGATAADVSALVAEIQRRVFETSGVSLTPEIFPL
;
A
#
# COMPACT_ATOMS: atom_id res chain seq x y z
N MET A 1 21.77 56.16 62.98
CA MET A 1 23.01 55.60 62.40
C MET A 1 22.66 55.11 61.00
N MET A 2 23.17 55.78 59.97
CA MET A 2 23.08 55.38 58.54
C MET A 2 23.67 53.96 58.33
N PRO A 3 23.30 53.16 57.28
CA PRO A 3 23.49 53.56 55.88
C PRO A 3 22.49 53.08 54.80
N THR A 4 22.24 54.01 53.87
CA THR A 4 22.18 53.92 52.39
C THR A 4 21.96 52.56 51.68
N ARG A 5 20.88 52.48 50.88
CA ARG A 5 20.73 51.56 49.73
C ARG A 5 20.78 52.35 48.42
N ARG A 6 21.54 51.81 47.47
CA ARG A 6 21.79 52.34 46.11
C ARG A 6 20.52 52.38 45.26
N GLU A 7 20.37 53.46 44.51
CA GLU A 7 19.51 53.56 43.32
C GLU A 7 20.18 52.84 42.14
N GLU A 8 19.44 51.96 41.47
CA GLU A 8 19.71 51.53 40.10
C GLU A 8 18.44 51.80 39.27
N THR A 9 18.58 52.73 38.34
CA THR A 9 17.60 53.09 37.31
C THR A 9 17.47 51.94 36.31
N ARG A 10 16.28 51.34 36.21
CA ARG A 10 15.91 50.47 35.08
C ARG A 10 15.15 51.27 34.03
N SER A 11 15.75 51.35 32.84
CA SER A 11 15.11 51.81 31.61
C SER A 11 14.01 50.82 31.20
N GLU A 12 12.77 51.27 31.13
CA GLU A 12 11.68 50.51 30.51
C GLU A 12 11.86 50.54 28.99
N THR A 13 12.34 49.42 28.44
CA THR A 13 12.11 49.06 27.03
C THR A 13 10.74 48.36 26.96
N PRO A 14 9.84 48.74 26.04
CA PRO A 14 8.57 48.05 25.91
C PRO A 14 8.84 46.62 25.42
N SER A 15 8.61 45.66 26.31
CA SER A 15 8.57 44.23 26.04
C SER A 15 7.63 43.97 24.86
N ALA A 16 8.21 43.61 23.71
CA ALA A 16 7.48 43.04 22.58
C ALA A 16 6.86 41.73 23.06
N THR A 17 5.57 41.80 23.38
CA THR A 17 4.77 40.60 23.64
C THR A 17 4.81 39.75 22.37
N PRO A 18 5.17 38.46 22.43
CA PRO A 18 5.11 37.60 21.25
C PRO A 18 3.68 37.60 20.74
N LEU A 19 3.48 38.00 19.49
CA LEU A 19 2.20 37.82 18.78
C LEU A 19 1.77 36.37 18.99
N ARG A 20 0.61 36.15 19.64
CA ARG A 20 0.02 34.81 19.75
C ARG A 20 -0.05 34.22 18.35
N GLN A 21 0.61 33.09 18.12
CA GLN A 21 0.56 32.38 16.85
C GLN A 21 -0.91 32.05 16.52
N GLU A 22 -1.47 32.76 15.55
CA GLU A 22 -2.79 32.51 14.98
C GLU A 22 -2.74 31.15 14.27
N THR A 23 -3.75 30.29 14.45
CA THR A 23 -3.76 28.96 13.81
C THR A 23 -3.79 29.09 12.29
N ALA A 24 -3.26 28.11 11.55
CA ALA A 24 -3.30 28.12 10.08
C ALA A 24 -4.72 28.32 9.50
N GLN A 25 -5.77 27.89 10.23
CA GLN A 25 -7.17 28.17 9.89
C GLN A 25 -7.53 29.66 9.97
N GLY A 26 -7.01 30.39 10.96
CA GLY A 26 -7.19 31.85 11.06
C GLY A 26 -6.47 32.62 9.94
N VAL A 27 -5.39 32.04 9.40
CA VAL A 27 -4.64 32.61 8.27
C VAL A 27 -5.47 32.62 6.98
N VAL A 28 -6.18 31.52 6.69
CA VAL A 28 -6.96 31.35 5.45
C VAL A 28 -8.30 32.12 5.48
N ALA A 29 -8.83 32.43 6.67
CA ALA A 29 -10.15 33.05 6.85
C ALA A 29 -10.23 34.54 6.41
N ARG A 30 -9.09 35.21 6.18
CA ARG A 30 -9.05 36.62 5.76
C ARG A 30 -8.50 36.74 4.35
N VAL A 31 -9.35 37.10 3.39
CA VAL A 31 -8.94 37.36 2.00
C VAL A 31 -7.89 38.48 1.99
N GLY A 32 -6.80 38.25 1.26
CA GLY A 32 -5.70 39.19 1.11
C GLY A 32 -4.86 38.88 -0.12
N HIS A 33 -3.59 39.28 -0.09
CA HIS A 33 -2.62 38.98 -1.14
C HIS A 33 -1.66 37.89 -0.67
N ALA A 34 -1.63 36.78 -1.41
CA ALA A 34 -0.68 35.70 -1.26
C ALA A 34 0.42 35.78 -2.35
N HIS A 35 1.68 35.73 -1.92
CA HIS A 35 2.83 35.59 -2.81
C HIS A 35 3.44 34.20 -2.64
N ILE A 36 3.72 33.49 -3.74
CA ILE A 36 4.14 32.08 -3.70
C ILE A 36 5.55 31.91 -4.28
N VAL A 37 6.46 31.30 -3.53
CA VAL A 37 7.81 30.95 -3.97
C VAL A 37 7.86 29.51 -4.48
N GLY A 38 8.29 29.32 -5.72
CA GLY A 38 8.22 28.02 -6.41
C GLY A 38 6.80 27.76 -6.96
N LEU A 39 6.19 28.78 -7.55
CA LEU A 39 4.80 28.74 -8.04
C LEU A 39 4.60 27.79 -9.23
N GLY A 40 5.65 27.47 -9.97
CA GLY A 40 5.66 26.49 -11.06
C GLY A 40 5.64 25.03 -10.58
N GLY A 41 5.73 24.77 -9.28
CA GLY A 41 5.54 23.44 -8.71
C GLY A 41 4.10 22.92 -8.88
N ILE A 42 3.95 21.61 -9.05
CA ILE A 42 2.62 21.02 -9.29
C ILE A 42 1.68 21.16 -8.09
N GLY A 43 2.17 21.07 -6.85
CA GLY A 43 1.33 21.30 -5.66
C GLY A 43 1.00 22.78 -5.46
N THR A 44 2.02 23.64 -5.48
CA THR A 44 1.90 25.09 -5.26
C THR A 44 1.00 25.77 -6.29
N SER A 45 1.07 25.36 -7.57
CA SER A 45 0.16 25.86 -8.61
C SER A 45 -1.31 25.47 -8.39
N ALA A 46 -1.58 24.30 -7.79
CA ALA A 46 -2.95 23.91 -7.45
C ALA A 46 -3.52 24.78 -6.30
N ILE A 47 -2.73 24.99 -5.24
CA ILE A 47 -3.13 25.87 -4.12
C ILE A 47 -3.27 27.33 -4.58
N ALA A 48 -2.42 27.79 -5.50
CA ALA A 48 -2.55 29.13 -6.08
C ALA A 48 -3.92 29.35 -6.71
N GLN A 49 -4.37 28.39 -7.53
CA GLN A 49 -5.70 28.41 -8.17
C GLN A 49 -6.82 28.33 -7.11
N TRP A 50 -6.64 27.53 -6.06
CA TRP A 50 -7.62 27.44 -4.96
C TRP A 50 -7.74 28.76 -4.18
N LEU A 51 -6.62 29.38 -3.80
CA LEU A 51 -6.62 30.69 -3.13
C LEU A 51 -7.28 31.77 -4.00
N GLN A 52 -6.93 31.82 -5.29
CA GLN A 52 -7.56 32.75 -6.25
C GLN A 52 -9.07 32.55 -6.29
N ARG A 53 -9.54 31.29 -6.31
CA ARG A 53 -10.97 30.95 -6.28
C ARG A 53 -11.67 31.40 -4.99
N MET A 54 -10.95 31.39 -3.86
CA MET A 54 -11.42 31.92 -2.57
C MET A 54 -11.38 33.46 -2.50
N GLY A 55 -10.97 34.14 -3.59
CA GLY A 55 -10.95 35.60 -3.70
C GLY A 55 -9.62 36.25 -3.35
N TRP A 56 -8.56 35.47 -3.08
CA TRP A 56 -7.24 36.04 -2.83
C TRP A 56 -6.62 36.61 -4.10
N THR A 57 -5.88 37.70 -3.96
CA THR A 57 -4.90 38.09 -4.98
C THR A 57 -3.72 37.15 -4.88
N VAL A 58 -3.37 36.47 -5.97
CA VAL A 58 -2.28 35.49 -5.99
C VAL A 58 -1.23 35.90 -7.02
N THR A 59 0.02 35.91 -6.57
CA THR A 59 1.22 36.18 -7.39
C THR A 59 2.30 35.19 -6.97
N GLY A 60 3.36 35.04 -7.74
CA GLY A 60 4.50 34.27 -7.27
C GLY A 60 5.70 34.33 -8.20
N VAL A 61 6.75 33.65 -7.77
CA VAL A 61 8.01 33.54 -8.50
C VAL A 61 8.35 32.07 -8.78
N ASP A 62 9.07 31.84 -9.86
CA ASP A 62 9.73 30.58 -10.14
C ASP A 62 11.09 30.79 -10.83
N ARG A 63 11.97 29.78 -10.76
CA ARG A 63 13.32 29.81 -11.34
C ARG A 63 13.29 29.91 -12.86
N ALA A 64 12.35 29.21 -13.48
CA ALA A 64 12.27 29.10 -14.92
C ALA A 64 10.81 29.09 -15.38
N GLY A 65 10.60 29.57 -16.60
CA GLY A 65 9.33 29.36 -17.30
C GLY A 65 9.09 27.89 -17.58
N SER A 66 7.86 27.44 -17.41
CA SER A 66 7.42 26.09 -17.73
C SER A 66 5.99 26.08 -18.28
N SER A 67 5.56 24.93 -18.78
CA SER A 67 4.16 24.75 -19.18
C SER A 67 3.18 24.96 -18.02
N ILE A 68 3.61 24.87 -16.75
CA ILE A 68 2.79 25.16 -15.55
C ILE A 68 2.63 26.66 -15.40
N THR A 69 3.72 27.42 -15.46
CA THR A 69 3.68 28.88 -15.31
C THR A 69 2.91 29.54 -16.45
N GLU A 70 3.03 29.01 -17.68
CA GLU A 70 2.23 29.43 -18.83
C GLU A 70 0.73 29.18 -18.61
N ALA A 71 0.36 28.02 -18.07
CA ALA A 71 -1.03 27.69 -17.78
C ALA A 71 -1.61 28.56 -16.65
N LEU A 72 -0.81 28.88 -15.62
CA LEU A 72 -1.20 29.83 -14.56
C LEU A 72 -1.45 31.24 -15.09
N ALA A 73 -0.61 31.72 -16.01
CA ALA A 73 -0.79 33.03 -16.63
C ALA A 73 -2.13 33.12 -17.40
N ARG A 74 -2.57 32.04 -18.05
CA ARG A 74 -3.86 31.98 -18.76
C ARG A 74 -5.08 32.09 -17.82
N VAL A 75 -4.93 31.70 -16.56
CA VAL A 75 -5.99 31.87 -15.54
C VAL A 75 -5.78 33.13 -14.68
N GLY A 76 -4.91 34.05 -15.12
CA GLY A 76 -4.72 35.36 -14.51
C GLY A 76 -3.88 35.35 -13.23
N ILE A 77 -3.07 34.31 -13.00
CA ILE A 77 -2.09 34.28 -11.91
C ILE A 77 -0.73 34.68 -12.48
N ALA A 78 -0.19 35.80 -12.01
CA ALA A 78 1.10 36.32 -12.46
C ALA A 78 2.26 35.49 -11.88
N VAL A 79 3.17 35.05 -12.76
CA VAL A 79 4.42 34.38 -12.39
C VAL A 79 5.59 35.22 -12.87
N GLU A 80 6.43 35.66 -11.94
CA GLU A 80 7.66 36.40 -12.21
C GLU A 80 8.88 35.45 -12.19
N GLN A 81 9.94 35.77 -12.92
CA GLN A 81 11.20 35.03 -12.81
C GLN A 81 11.94 35.42 -11.53
N GLU A 82 12.64 34.47 -10.91
CA GLU A 82 13.32 34.58 -9.60
C GLU A 82 14.49 35.59 -9.58
N ASN A 83 14.18 36.89 -9.71
CA ASN A 83 15.07 38.04 -9.45
C ASN A 83 14.45 38.99 -8.41
N VAL A 84 13.40 38.55 -7.70
CA VAL A 84 12.63 39.36 -6.77
C VAL A 84 13.13 39.11 -5.35
N GLU A 85 13.66 40.14 -4.70
CA GLU A 85 14.20 40.04 -3.33
C GLU A 85 13.17 40.39 -2.25
N GLN A 86 12.06 41.05 -2.61
CA GLN A 86 11.03 41.54 -1.69
C GLN A 86 9.63 41.16 -2.18
N CYS A 87 8.75 40.80 -1.25
CA CYS A 87 7.35 40.52 -1.59
C CYS A 87 6.67 41.77 -2.17
N PRO A 88 5.74 41.63 -3.13
CA PRO A 88 4.94 42.75 -3.63
C PRO A 88 4.22 43.51 -2.52
N SER A 89 3.99 44.81 -2.72
CA SER A 89 3.26 45.64 -1.75
C SER A 89 1.85 45.09 -1.50
N GLY A 90 1.42 45.08 -0.24
CA GLY A 90 0.13 44.53 0.18
C GLY A 90 0.13 43.02 0.44
N THR A 91 1.24 42.32 0.21
CA THR A 91 1.38 40.89 0.54
C THR A 91 1.12 40.65 2.03
N SER A 92 0.19 39.75 2.32
CA SER A 92 -0.25 39.39 3.69
C SER A 92 0.05 37.93 4.06
N LEU A 93 0.49 37.14 3.07
CA LEU A 93 0.84 35.74 3.19
C LEU A 93 1.93 35.39 2.16
N LEU A 94 3.03 34.79 2.61
CA LEU A 94 4.04 34.16 1.78
C LEU A 94 3.86 32.64 1.86
N VAL A 95 3.64 31.99 0.72
CA VAL A 95 3.56 30.53 0.62
C VAL A 95 4.85 30.02 -0.01
N TYR A 96 5.40 28.92 0.50
CA TYR A 96 6.63 28.34 -0.05
C TYR A 96 6.51 26.82 -0.21
N SER A 97 7.18 26.27 -1.24
CA SER A 97 7.34 24.83 -1.39
C SER A 97 8.43 24.27 -0.47
N GLY A 98 8.44 22.96 -0.23
CA GLY A 98 9.49 22.31 0.56
C GLY A 98 10.90 22.44 -0.03
N ALA A 99 11.03 22.79 -1.31
CA ALA A 99 12.31 23.04 -1.97
C ALA A 99 12.91 24.44 -1.66
N VAL A 100 12.16 25.32 -0.97
CA VAL A 100 12.59 26.69 -0.68
C VAL A 100 13.20 26.77 0.72
N PRO A 101 14.52 26.95 0.85
CA PRO A 101 15.21 26.96 2.14
C PRO A 101 14.83 28.18 2.99
N SER A 102 15.02 28.12 4.31
CA SER A 102 14.70 29.23 5.22
C SER A 102 15.43 30.52 4.87
N GLU A 103 16.62 30.42 4.30
CA GLU A 103 17.52 31.53 3.97
C GLU A 103 17.14 32.23 2.67
N HIS A 104 16.15 31.71 1.92
CA HIS A 104 15.72 32.31 0.66
C HIS A 104 15.42 33.82 0.82
N PRO A 105 15.88 34.71 -0.08
CA PRO A 105 15.73 36.16 0.07
C PRO A 105 14.31 36.60 0.40
N LEU A 106 13.31 36.12 -0.37
CA LEU A 106 11.89 36.44 -0.11
C LEU A 106 11.39 36.00 1.26
N ARG A 107 11.87 34.87 1.78
CA ARG A 107 11.49 34.38 3.11
C ARG A 107 12.12 35.24 4.20
N THR A 108 13.39 35.61 4.02
CA THR A 108 14.10 36.52 4.92
C THR A 108 13.46 37.91 4.97
N THR A 109 13.13 38.49 3.82
CA THR A 109 12.49 39.82 3.75
C THR A 109 11.04 39.80 4.22
N ALA A 110 10.29 38.73 3.95
CA ALA A 110 8.93 38.55 4.49
C ALA A 110 8.92 38.54 6.02
N ARG A 111 9.82 37.79 6.67
CA ARG A 111 9.95 37.79 8.14
C ARG A 111 10.30 39.16 8.69
N ALA A 112 11.24 39.86 8.05
CA ALA A 112 11.63 41.22 8.45
C ALA A 112 10.46 42.22 8.32
N ALA A 113 9.57 42.03 7.34
CA ALA A 113 8.39 42.83 7.10
C ALA A 113 7.16 42.40 7.93
N GLY A 114 7.26 41.35 8.75
CA GLY A 114 6.13 40.80 9.52
C GLY A 114 5.06 40.11 8.66
N ILE A 115 5.39 39.73 7.42
CA ILE A 115 4.51 38.96 6.54
C ILE A 115 4.47 37.52 7.04
N ARG A 116 3.27 36.95 7.13
CA ARG A 116 3.06 35.57 7.57
C ARG A 116 3.62 34.60 6.54
N GLU A 117 4.38 33.61 6.98
CA GLU A 117 4.85 32.52 6.14
C GLU A 117 4.08 31.24 6.44
N ILE A 118 3.79 30.43 5.41
CA ILE A 118 3.21 29.10 5.56
C ILE A 118 3.76 28.16 4.47
N SER A 119 4.06 26.91 4.80
CA SER A 119 4.42 25.94 3.78
C SER A 119 3.20 25.51 2.96
N TYR A 120 3.45 24.99 1.76
CA TYR A 120 2.42 24.34 0.94
C TYR A 120 1.62 23.29 1.72
N ALA A 121 2.29 22.44 2.49
CA ALA A 121 1.66 21.32 3.20
C ALA A 121 0.74 21.80 4.33
N GLU A 122 1.21 22.74 5.15
CA GLU A 122 0.42 23.35 6.22
C GLU A 122 -0.81 24.09 5.65
N LEU A 123 -0.63 24.79 4.53
CA LEU A 123 -1.73 25.48 3.87
C LEU A 123 -2.76 24.52 3.28
N LEU A 124 -2.32 23.41 2.67
CA LEU A 124 -3.22 22.35 2.20
C LEU A 124 -4.03 21.74 3.37
N GLY A 125 -3.37 21.45 4.48
CA GLY A 125 -4.03 20.98 5.71
C GLY A 125 -5.06 21.97 6.25
N ALA A 126 -4.74 23.26 6.25
CA ALA A 126 -5.66 24.32 6.66
C ALA A 126 -6.87 24.45 5.72
N LEU A 127 -6.65 24.40 4.40
CA LEU A 127 -7.69 24.54 3.37
C LEU A 127 -8.67 23.37 3.37
N THR A 128 -8.17 22.15 3.58
CA THR A 128 -8.97 20.92 3.57
C THR A 128 -9.74 20.68 4.86
N ARG A 129 -9.36 21.33 5.97
CA ARG A 129 -9.99 21.06 7.28
C ARG A 129 -11.52 21.21 7.36
N PRO A 130 -12.17 22.21 6.72
CA PRO A 130 -13.62 22.29 6.72
C PRO A 130 -14.30 21.27 5.78
N TYR A 131 -13.54 20.48 5.01
CA TYR A 131 -14.05 19.53 4.03
C TYR A 131 -14.01 18.10 4.54
N ARG A 132 -14.97 17.30 4.08
CA ARG A 132 -14.97 15.84 4.08
C ARG A 132 -13.90 15.35 3.11
N THR A 133 -12.70 15.17 3.64
CA THR A 133 -11.50 14.99 2.81
C THR A 133 -11.19 13.51 2.55
N ILE A 134 -10.94 13.16 1.30
CA ILE A 134 -10.34 11.88 0.89
C ILE A 134 -8.85 12.13 0.60
N GLY A 135 -7.97 11.57 1.44
CA GLY A 135 -6.53 11.61 1.25
C GLY A 135 -6.02 10.33 0.59
N VAL A 136 -5.33 10.46 -0.53
CA VAL A 136 -4.76 9.32 -1.28
C VAL A 136 -3.24 9.33 -1.14
N SER A 137 -2.67 8.33 -0.49
CA SER A 137 -1.23 8.21 -0.21
C SER A 137 -0.68 6.83 -0.56
N GLY A 138 0.62 6.63 -0.41
CA GLY A 138 1.35 5.38 -0.66
C GLY A 138 2.54 5.58 -1.59
N SER A 139 3.44 4.61 -1.69
CA SER A 139 4.68 4.78 -2.47
C SER A 139 4.43 4.95 -3.98
N HIS A 140 3.44 4.24 -4.53
CA HIS A 140 3.15 4.22 -5.97
C HIS A 140 1.66 4.43 -6.25
N GLY A 141 1.29 4.87 -7.46
CA GLY A 141 -0.13 4.96 -7.86
C GLY A 141 -0.96 6.09 -7.25
N LYS A 142 -0.37 6.96 -6.40
CA LYS A 142 -1.04 8.08 -5.73
C LYS A 142 -1.81 8.97 -6.70
N SER A 143 -1.13 9.52 -7.71
CA SER A 143 -1.73 10.48 -8.64
C SER A 143 -2.82 9.84 -9.50
N THR A 144 -2.57 8.65 -10.07
CA THR A 144 -3.58 7.90 -10.84
C THR A 144 -4.83 7.63 -10.02
N THR A 145 -4.64 7.14 -8.78
CA THR A 145 -5.75 6.85 -7.86
C THR A 145 -6.50 8.13 -7.47
N THR A 146 -5.80 9.23 -7.19
CA THR A 146 -6.41 10.54 -6.87
C THR A 146 -7.28 11.05 -8.01
N ALA A 147 -6.79 10.95 -9.26
CA ALA A 147 -7.56 11.35 -10.44
C ALA A 147 -8.83 10.51 -10.58
N LEU A 148 -8.72 9.19 -10.42
CA LEU A 148 -9.86 8.28 -10.48
C LEU A 148 -10.89 8.54 -9.38
N VAL A 149 -10.45 8.80 -8.14
CA VAL A 149 -11.35 9.20 -7.04
C VAL A 149 -12.12 10.47 -7.41
N GLY A 150 -11.42 11.50 -7.90
CA GLY A 150 -12.05 12.75 -8.31
C GLY A 150 -13.09 12.56 -9.42
N LEU A 151 -12.75 11.79 -10.46
CA LEU A 151 -13.64 11.50 -11.59
C LEU A 151 -14.84 10.62 -11.19
N LEU A 152 -14.66 9.66 -10.29
CA LEU A 152 -15.76 8.84 -9.76
C LEU A 152 -16.77 9.69 -8.99
N LEU A 153 -16.29 10.60 -8.15
CA LEU A 153 -17.14 11.52 -7.38
C LEU A 153 -17.82 12.56 -8.27
N GLU A 154 -17.13 13.06 -9.30
CA GLU A 154 -17.70 13.92 -10.33
C GLU A 154 -18.84 13.21 -11.07
N ALA A 155 -18.60 11.98 -11.55
CA ALA A 155 -19.61 11.16 -12.21
C ALA A 155 -20.78 10.79 -11.27
N ALA A 156 -20.55 10.78 -9.96
CA ALA A 156 -21.57 10.60 -8.92
C ALA A 156 -22.27 11.90 -8.51
N SER A 157 -21.99 13.02 -9.20
CA SER A 157 -22.56 14.35 -8.91
C SER A 157 -22.28 14.82 -7.48
N LYS A 158 -21.13 14.44 -6.92
CA LYS A 158 -20.67 14.90 -5.59
C LYS A 158 -19.87 16.20 -5.66
N ASP A 159 -19.47 16.61 -6.87
CA ASP A 159 -18.82 17.88 -7.18
C ASP A 159 -17.65 18.25 -6.23
N PRO A 160 -16.62 17.38 -6.11
CA PRO A 160 -15.55 17.56 -5.14
C PRO A 160 -14.56 18.67 -5.56
N THR A 161 -13.95 19.34 -4.59
CA THR A 161 -12.69 20.05 -4.86
C THR A 161 -11.55 19.04 -4.94
N VAL A 162 -10.69 19.09 -5.96
CA VAL A 162 -9.58 18.13 -6.13
C VAL A 162 -8.25 18.85 -6.24
N VAL A 163 -7.24 18.38 -5.50
CA VAL A 163 -5.83 18.81 -5.59
C VAL A 163 -4.97 17.56 -5.83
N ILE A 164 -4.19 17.55 -6.89
CA ILE A 164 -3.46 16.37 -7.35
C ILE A 164 -2.03 16.72 -7.79
N GLY A 165 -1.08 15.79 -7.61
CA GLY A 165 0.33 15.94 -7.94
C GLY A 165 0.68 15.74 -9.43
N THR A 166 -0.31 15.76 -10.32
CA THR A 166 -0.14 15.67 -11.78
C THR A 166 -1.24 16.46 -12.50
N ARG A 167 -1.23 16.48 -13.84
CA ARG A 167 -2.31 17.07 -14.64
C ARG A 167 -3.26 15.98 -15.12
N VAL A 168 -4.55 16.31 -15.10
CA VAL A 168 -5.63 15.48 -15.60
C VAL A 168 -6.24 16.18 -16.80
N PRO A 169 -6.21 15.59 -18.02
CA PRO A 169 -6.72 16.22 -19.24
C PRO A 169 -8.14 16.77 -19.09
N GLN A 170 -9.02 16.05 -18.39
CA GLN A 170 -10.41 16.46 -18.15
C GLN A 170 -10.55 17.76 -17.32
N TRP A 171 -9.50 18.14 -16.59
CA TRP A 171 -9.50 19.32 -15.71
C TRP A 171 -8.64 20.47 -16.24
N GLU A 172 -7.96 20.33 -17.39
CA GLU A 172 -7.16 21.41 -17.99
C GLU A 172 -7.99 22.66 -18.33
N GLN A 173 -9.30 22.50 -18.54
CA GLN A 173 -10.25 23.60 -18.69
C GLN A 173 -10.28 24.56 -17.48
N TYR A 174 -9.82 24.12 -16.30
CA TYR A 174 -9.75 24.93 -15.08
C TYR A 174 -8.39 25.62 -14.87
N GLY A 175 -7.42 25.42 -15.78
CA GLY A 175 -6.11 26.06 -15.71
C GLY A 175 -4.97 25.07 -15.98
N VAL A 176 -4.23 24.72 -14.93
CA VAL A 176 -3.06 23.81 -15.05
C VAL A 176 -3.49 22.33 -15.21
N GLY A 177 -4.71 21.98 -14.80
CA GLY A 177 -5.23 20.60 -14.84
C GLY A 177 -4.92 19.75 -13.60
N ASN A 178 -4.30 20.35 -12.58
CA ASN A 178 -3.97 19.73 -11.29
C ASN A 178 -4.88 20.20 -10.13
N TYR A 179 -5.88 21.01 -10.47
CA TYR A 179 -6.88 21.52 -9.56
C TYR A 179 -8.25 21.43 -10.23
N ARG A 180 -9.21 20.81 -9.56
CA ARG A 180 -10.62 20.84 -9.94
C ARG A 180 -11.37 21.67 -8.90
N PRO A 181 -11.96 22.83 -9.25
CA PRO A 181 -12.84 23.54 -8.34
C PRO A 181 -14.15 22.75 -8.16
N GLY A 182 -14.60 22.60 -6.91
CA GLY A 182 -15.90 22.04 -6.57
C GLY A 182 -16.71 22.97 -5.67
N HIS A 183 -18.02 22.74 -5.56
CA HIS A 183 -18.93 23.53 -4.72
C HIS A 183 -19.44 22.76 -3.50
N SER A 184 -19.16 21.46 -3.37
CA SER A 184 -19.56 20.67 -2.21
C SER A 184 -18.58 20.78 -1.04
N ASP A 185 -18.92 20.12 0.07
CA ASP A 185 -18.07 19.96 1.23
C ASP A 185 -17.03 18.82 1.06
N VAL A 186 -16.87 18.25 -0.13
CA VAL A 186 -15.95 17.14 -0.38
C VAL A 186 -14.65 17.64 -0.99
N ALA A 187 -13.52 17.20 -0.43
CA ALA A 187 -12.20 17.44 -0.99
C ALA A 187 -11.50 16.11 -1.28
N VAL A 188 -10.76 16.04 -2.39
CA VAL A 188 -9.89 14.91 -2.73
C VAL A 188 -8.47 15.44 -2.88
N VAL A 189 -7.54 14.88 -2.13
CA VAL A 189 -6.15 15.35 -2.14
C VAL A 189 -5.19 14.20 -2.30
N GLU A 190 -4.19 14.38 -3.16
CA GLU A 190 -2.98 13.55 -3.14
C GLU A 190 -2.19 13.88 -1.87
N ALA A 191 -2.08 12.91 -0.97
CA ALA A 191 -1.45 13.02 0.33
C ALA A 191 0.01 12.54 0.25
N ASP A 192 0.90 13.50 0.04
CA ASP A 192 2.34 13.28 -0.14
C ASP A 192 3.03 12.91 1.19
N GLU A 193 3.71 11.77 1.20
CA GLU A 193 4.48 11.28 2.32
C GLU A 193 5.83 12.01 2.49
N TYR A 194 6.35 12.61 1.42
CA TYR A 194 7.62 13.34 1.47
C TYR A 194 7.53 14.50 2.48
N GLY A 195 8.55 14.66 3.33
CA GLY A 195 8.55 15.65 4.41
C GLY A 195 7.43 15.45 5.45
N LYS A 196 6.78 14.28 5.46
CA LYS A 196 5.59 13.97 6.27
C LYS A 196 4.43 14.96 6.05
N HIS A 197 4.33 15.56 4.86
CA HIS A 197 3.31 16.58 4.54
C HIS A 197 1.88 16.09 4.77
N PHE A 198 1.59 14.83 4.47
CA PHE A 198 0.29 14.21 4.73
C PHE A 198 -0.18 14.25 6.20
N LEU A 199 0.71 14.50 7.17
CA LEU A 199 0.36 14.60 8.59
C LEU A 199 -0.34 15.92 8.91
N GLU A 200 -0.32 16.90 8.00
CA GLU A 200 -1.11 18.13 8.11
C GLU A 200 -2.60 17.89 7.80
N LEU A 201 -2.93 16.75 7.18
CA LEU A 201 -4.30 16.39 6.79
C LEU A 201 -5.04 15.69 7.93
N VAL A 202 -6.37 15.85 7.94
CA VAL A 202 -7.31 15.08 8.78
C VAL A 202 -8.42 14.55 7.88
N PRO A 203 -8.19 13.42 7.19
CA PRO A 203 -9.14 12.89 6.22
C PRO A 203 -10.35 12.22 6.90
N GLU A 204 -11.48 12.17 6.19
CA GLU A 204 -12.60 11.25 6.46
C GLU A 204 -12.29 9.87 5.86
N VAL A 205 -11.63 9.84 4.70
CA VAL A 205 -11.17 8.60 4.06
C VAL A 205 -9.68 8.71 3.75
N ALA A 206 -8.88 7.76 4.23
CA ALA A 206 -7.47 7.62 3.81
C ALA A 206 -7.30 6.36 2.98
N LEU A 207 -6.83 6.50 1.75
CA LEU A 207 -6.42 5.38 0.90
C LEU A 207 -4.90 5.27 0.92
N VAL A 208 -4.38 4.07 1.20
CA VAL A 208 -2.96 3.75 1.08
C VAL A 208 -2.76 2.73 -0.04
N THR A 209 -2.11 3.14 -1.13
CA THR A 209 -1.96 2.34 -2.35
C THR A 209 -0.96 1.20 -2.17
N SER A 210 0.22 1.52 -1.65
CA SER A 210 1.33 0.60 -1.42
C SER A 210 2.32 1.17 -0.40
N LEU A 211 3.15 0.33 0.20
CA LEU A 211 4.29 0.72 1.04
C LEU A 211 5.57 -0.03 0.59
N ASP A 212 6.31 0.62 -0.30
CA ASP A 212 7.69 0.28 -0.67
C ASP A 212 8.63 1.39 -0.17
N HIS A 213 9.83 1.04 0.27
CA HIS A 213 10.76 2.02 0.86
C HIS A 213 11.19 3.03 -0.20
N ASP A 214 10.83 4.29 -0.02
CA ASP A 214 11.22 5.40 -0.88
C ASP A 214 11.65 6.61 -0.04
N HIS A 215 12.13 7.66 -0.71
CA HIS A 215 12.61 8.91 -0.11
C HIS A 215 13.66 8.64 0.97
N VAL A 216 14.70 7.87 0.62
CA VAL A 216 15.79 7.47 1.53
C VAL A 216 16.52 8.65 2.18
N ASP A 217 16.36 9.85 1.62
CA ASP A 217 16.84 11.12 2.16
C ASP A 217 16.01 11.64 3.36
N GLU A 218 14.72 11.31 3.42
CA GLU A 218 13.78 11.71 4.48
C GLU A 218 13.43 10.55 5.43
N PHE A 219 13.35 9.34 4.88
CA PHE A 219 13.09 8.09 5.60
C PHE A 219 14.30 7.17 5.44
N PRO A 220 15.31 7.28 6.32
CA PRO A 220 16.52 6.47 6.22
C PRO A 220 16.25 4.97 6.15
N THR A 221 15.16 4.52 6.79
CA THR A 221 14.76 3.12 6.80
C THR A 221 13.31 2.92 6.35
N SER A 222 13.01 1.72 5.85
CA SER A 222 11.62 1.27 5.58
C SER A 222 10.73 1.31 6.83
N VAL A 223 11.35 1.32 8.01
CA VAL A 223 10.73 1.37 9.32
C VAL A 223 10.22 2.78 9.62
N ASP A 224 11.02 3.80 9.34
CA ASP A 224 10.64 5.22 9.46
C ASP A 224 9.50 5.53 8.48
N TYR A 225 9.60 4.99 7.27
CA TYR A 225 8.58 5.08 6.24
C TYR A 225 7.24 4.49 6.75
N GLN A 226 7.23 3.24 7.22
CA GLN A 226 6.03 2.60 7.79
C GLN A 226 5.44 3.42 8.94
N ALA A 227 6.28 3.91 9.87
CA ALA A 227 5.83 4.67 11.03
C ALA A 227 5.14 6.00 10.65
N ALA A 228 5.60 6.66 9.58
CA ALA A 228 4.94 7.86 9.07
C ALA A 228 3.52 7.55 8.56
N PHE A 229 3.34 6.43 7.87
CA PHE A 229 2.01 5.98 7.41
C PHE A 229 1.10 5.54 8.57
N GLU A 230 1.66 4.92 9.62
CA GLU A 230 0.91 4.61 10.85
C GLU A 230 0.35 5.90 11.49
N GLN A 231 1.16 6.96 11.55
CA GLN A 231 0.70 8.27 12.03
C GLN A 231 -0.36 8.88 11.11
N PHE A 232 -0.20 8.76 9.80
CA PHE A 232 -1.18 9.28 8.83
C PHE A 232 -2.55 8.61 8.98
N VAL A 233 -2.62 7.27 9.06
CA VAL A 233 -3.91 6.58 9.24
C VAL A 233 -4.55 6.86 10.60
N GLN A 234 -3.77 7.20 11.62
CA GLN A 234 -4.27 7.67 12.92
C GLN A 234 -4.90 9.07 12.85
N ARG A 235 -4.53 9.90 11.85
CA ARG A 235 -5.16 11.22 11.63
C ARG A 235 -6.55 11.13 11.03
N VAL A 236 -6.96 9.96 10.50
CA VAL A 236 -8.31 9.78 9.96
C VAL A 236 -9.34 10.02 11.05
N SER A 237 -10.35 10.84 10.72
CA SER A 237 -11.41 11.26 11.64
C SER A 237 -12.07 10.07 12.36
N PRO A 238 -12.55 10.22 13.61
CA PRO A 238 -13.33 9.17 14.26
C PRO A 238 -14.53 8.75 13.40
N GLY A 239 -14.73 7.46 13.16
CA GLY A 239 -15.74 6.94 12.23
C GLY A 239 -15.32 6.98 10.75
N GLY A 240 -14.15 7.53 10.44
CA GLY A 240 -13.58 7.57 9.10
C GLY A 240 -13.13 6.19 8.60
N THR A 241 -12.86 6.10 7.30
CA THR A 241 -12.54 4.85 6.61
C THR A 241 -11.08 4.83 6.14
N ILE A 242 -10.38 3.74 6.41
CA ILE A 242 -9.05 3.47 5.89
C ILE A 242 -9.18 2.41 4.79
N VAL A 243 -8.69 2.71 3.61
CA VAL A 243 -8.69 1.82 2.44
C VAL A 243 -7.28 1.29 2.21
N LEU A 244 -7.11 -0.03 2.31
CA LEU A 244 -5.80 -0.70 2.27
C LEU A 244 -5.73 -1.72 1.14
N CYS A 245 -4.57 -1.82 0.49
CA CYS A 245 -4.32 -2.80 -0.56
C CYS A 245 -4.12 -4.21 0.03
N ALA A 246 -5.01 -5.15 -0.28
CA ALA A 246 -4.91 -6.53 0.20
C ALA A 246 -3.74 -7.32 -0.42
N GLU A 247 -3.17 -6.82 -1.51
CA GLU A 247 -1.98 -7.41 -2.14
C GLU A 247 -0.67 -7.00 -1.46
N ASP A 248 -0.71 -5.94 -0.64
CA ASP A 248 0.47 -5.42 0.03
C ASP A 248 0.40 -5.65 1.55
N PRO A 249 1.17 -6.63 2.07
CA PRO A 249 1.23 -6.91 3.49
C PRO A 249 1.63 -5.70 4.35
N ALA A 250 2.43 -4.77 3.83
CA ALA A 250 2.85 -3.60 4.59
C ALA A 250 1.68 -2.61 4.78
N THR A 251 0.82 -2.43 3.77
CA THR A 251 -0.41 -1.64 3.95
C THR A 251 -1.36 -2.33 4.93
N LEU A 252 -1.53 -3.65 4.84
CA LEU A 252 -2.37 -4.41 5.78
C LEU A 252 -1.86 -4.33 7.23
N ALA A 253 -0.54 -4.20 7.43
CA ALA A 253 0.05 -4.02 8.75
C ALA A 253 -0.40 -2.71 9.42
N LEU A 254 -0.77 -1.67 8.66
CA LEU A 254 -1.27 -0.41 9.22
C LEU A 254 -2.53 -0.61 10.09
N ARG A 255 -3.25 -1.72 9.92
CA ARG A 255 -4.40 -2.09 10.78
C ARG A 255 -4.05 -2.11 12.26
N SER A 256 -2.81 -2.40 12.65
CA SER A 256 -2.41 -2.40 14.07
C SER A 256 -2.32 -1.01 14.69
N ALA A 257 -2.22 0.04 13.88
CA ALA A 257 -2.14 1.42 14.35
C ALA A 257 -3.51 2.08 14.53
N LEU A 258 -4.60 1.42 14.13
CA LEU A 258 -5.93 2.00 14.03
C LEU A 258 -6.68 1.97 15.36
N SER A 259 -7.51 2.98 15.58
CA SER A 259 -8.44 3.00 16.71
C SER A 259 -9.68 2.13 16.43
N PRO A 260 -10.36 1.58 17.46
CA PRO A 260 -11.59 0.79 17.29
C PRO A 260 -12.76 1.56 16.66
N ARG A 261 -12.67 2.89 16.57
CA ARG A 261 -13.70 3.76 15.99
C ARG A 261 -13.52 4.00 14.49
N GLN A 262 -12.44 3.51 13.90
CA GLN A 262 -12.18 3.65 12.47
C GLN A 262 -12.61 2.39 11.72
N HIS A 263 -13.08 2.58 10.49
CA HIS A 263 -13.47 1.47 9.61
C HIS A 263 -12.33 1.13 8.66
N VAL A 264 -12.22 -0.15 8.28
CA VAL A 264 -11.25 -0.59 7.29
C VAL A 264 -11.95 -1.24 6.13
N LEU A 265 -11.60 -0.82 4.92
CA LEU A 265 -11.91 -1.52 3.67
C LEU A 265 -10.61 -2.00 3.03
N THR A 266 -10.69 -3.15 2.40
CA THR A 266 -9.61 -3.70 1.58
C THR A 266 -9.99 -3.75 0.13
N TYR A 267 -8.99 -3.63 -0.72
CA TYR A 267 -9.17 -3.79 -2.14
C TYR A 267 -8.04 -4.60 -2.78
N GLY A 268 -8.27 -5.17 -3.96
CA GLY A 268 -7.20 -5.78 -4.74
C GLY A 268 -7.68 -6.52 -5.98
N VAL A 269 -6.72 -7.07 -6.72
CA VAL A 269 -6.91 -7.69 -8.04
C VAL A 269 -6.41 -9.14 -8.02
N GLY A 270 -7.12 -10.01 -8.73
CA GLY A 270 -6.75 -11.40 -8.92
C GLY A 270 -6.91 -12.26 -7.67
N ASN A 271 -6.35 -13.46 -7.68
CA ASN A 271 -6.67 -14.49 -6.68
C ASN A 271 -6.12 -14.19 -5.28
N ILE A 272 -4.99 -13.47 -5.19
CA ILE A 272 -4.35 -13.14 -3.91
C ILE A 272 -5.29 -12.29 -3.05
N ALA A 273 -6.02 -11.36 -3.68
CA ALA A 273 -6.92 -10.42 -3.04
C ALA A 273 -8.40 -10.82 -3.15
N ALA A 274 -8.73 -12.09 -3.47
CA ALA A 274 -10.12 -12.54 -3.61
C ALA A 274 -10.98 -12.39 -2.34
N HIS A 275 -10.34 -12.14 -1.19
CA HIS A 275 -10.98 -11.89 0.09
C HIS A 275 -11.17 -10.40 0.41
N ALA A 276 -10.75 -9.49 -0.47
CA ALA A 276 -10.86 -8.06 -0.28
C ALA A 276 -12.32 -7.59 -0.36
N ASP A 277 -12.65 -6.51 0.35
CA ASP A 277 -13.99 -5.90 0.30
C ASP A 277 -14.34 -5.38 -1.09
N VAL A 278 -13.36 -4.92 -1.86
CA VAL A 278 -13.51 -4.51 -3.26
C VAL A 278 -12.50 -5.30 -4.09
N HIS A 279 -12.98 -6.26 -4.85
CA HIS A 279 -12.14 -7.20 -5.57
C HIS A 279 -12.37 -7.09 -7.07
N ALA A 280 -11.31 -7.13 -7.86
CA ALA A 280 -11.39 -7.34 -9.30
C ALA A 280 -10.72 -8.65 -9.72
N THR A 281 -11.26 -9.32 -10.74
CA THR A 281 -10.57 -10.44 -11.39
C THR A 281 -9.28 -9.97 -12.07
N GLU A 282 -8.38 -10.89 -12.40
CA GLU A 282 -7.22 -10.57 -13.22
C GLU A 282 -7.68 -9.95 -14.56
N PRO A 283 -7.16 -8.79 -14.98
CA PRO A 283 -7.57 -8.13 -16.20
C PRO A 283 -7.16 -8.91 -17.44
N GLN A 284 -8.09 -8.98 -18.39
CA GLN A 284 -7.82 -9.44 -19.74
C GLN A 284 -7.52 -8.22 -20.60
N SER A 285 -6.41 -8.26 -21.35
CA SER A 285 -5.97 -7.15 -22.20
C SER A 285 -6.12 -7.52 -23.67
N ALA A 286 -6.77 -6.65 -24.44
CA ALA A 286 -6.85 -6.73 -25.89
C ALA A 286 -6.87 -5.31 -26.49
N ASP A 287 -6.04 -5.04 -27.51
CA ASP A 287 -5.99 -3.76 -28.22
C ASP A 287 -5.86 -2.51 -27.32
N GLY A 288 -5.08 -2.61 -26.23
CA GLY A 288 -4.88 -1.53 -25.26
C GLY A 288 -6.07 -1.30 -24.31
N VAL A 289 -7.08 -2.16 -24.36
CA VAL A 289 -8.24 -2.14 -23.47
C VAL A 289 -8.13 -3.29 -22.47
N GLN A 290 -8.33 -2.97 -21.20
CA GLN A 290 -8.39 -3.94 -20.10
C GLN A 290 -9.85 -4.15 -19.68
N THR A 291 -10.26 -5.42 -19.58
CA THR A 291 -11.57 -5.82 -19.05
C THR A 291 -11.41 -6.70 -17.82
N PHE A 292 -12.17 -6.42 -16.76
CA PHE A 292 -12.13 -7.14 -15.50
C PHE A 292 -13.51 -7.12 -14.81
N ARG A 293 -13.84 -8.17 -14.05
CA ARG A 293 -15.08 -8.23 -13.27
C ARG A 293 -14.83 -7.74 -11.84
N VAL A 294 -15.71 -6.89 -11.32
CA VAL A 294 -15.59 -6.33 -9.96
C VAL A 294 -16.66 -6.92 -9.06
N THR A 295 -16.28 -7.24 -7.82
CA THR A 295 -17.20 -7.54 -6.72
C THR A 295 -16.97 -6.57 -5.57
N VAL A 296 -18.05 -6.16 -4.90
CA VAL A 296 -18.01 -5.26 -3.74
C VAL A 296 -18.79 -5.92 -2.61
N ARG A 297 -18.09 -6.24 -1.51
CA ARG A 297 -18.62 -6.93 -0.33
C ARG A 297 -19.40 -8.20 -0.70
N GLY A 298 -18.86 -8.96 -1.65
CA GLY A 298 -19.47 -10.19 -2.18
C GLY A 298 -20.57 -9.99 -3.23
N GLN A 299 -21.00 -8.75 -3.50
CA GLN A 299 -21.96 -8.45 -4.57
C GLN A 299 -21.23 -8.30 -5.90
N ASP A 300 -21.66 -9.05 -6.93
CA ASP A 300 -21.13 -8.91 -8.29
C ASP A 300 -21.59 -7.57 -8.90
N TRP A 301 -20.62 -6.72 -9.23
CA TRP A 301 -20.84 -5.45 -9.92
C TRP A 301 -20.59 -5.58 -11.42
N GLY A 302 -20.35 -6.78 -11.94
CA GLY A 302 -20.20 -7.05 -13.36
C GLY A 302 -18.86 -6.61 -13.94
N VAL A 303 -18.82 -6.48 -15.26
CA VAL A 303 -17.59 -6.18 -16.02
C VAL A 303 -17.35 -4.68 -16.11
N PHE A 304 -16.09 -4.29 -15.98
CA PHE A 304 -15.56 -2.95 -16.11
C PHE A 304 -14.47 -2.92 -17.19
N THR A 305 -14.26 -1.72 -17.75
CA THR A 305 -13.31 -1.49 -18.85
C THR A 305 -12.43 -0.29 -18.54
N LEU A 306 -11.12 -0.42 -18.80
CA LEU A 306 -10.15 0.68 -18.76
C LEU A 306 -9.34 0.70 -20.05
N ARG A 307 -9.01 1.90 -20.57
CA ARG A 307 -8.29 2.09 -21.84
C ARG A 307 -6.81 2.39 -21.69
N ILE A 308 -6.27 2.08 -20.52
CA ILE A 308 -4.86 2.27 -20.17
C ILE A 308 -4.32 0.88 -19.83
N PRO A 309 -3.20 0.43 -20.41
CA PRO A 309 -2.64 -0.89 -20.12
C PRO A 309 -1.98 -0.94 -18.73
N GLY A 310 -1.84 -2.16 -18.21
CA GLY A 310 -1.19 -2.43 -16.94
C GLY A 310 -2.14 -2.80 -15.80
N ARG A 311 -1.90 -3.98 -15.22
CA ARG A 311 -2.62 -4.49 -14.04
C ARG A 311 -2.62 -3.50 -12.86
N HIS A 312 -1.54 -2.75 -12.67
CA HIS A 312 -1.42 -1.76 -11.60
C HIS A 312 -2.44 -0.63 -11.75
N VAL A 313 -2.83 -0.25 -12.97
CA VAL A 313 -3.88 0.77 -13.20
C VAL A 313 -5.26 0.24 -12.80
N VAL A 314 -5.51 -1.06 -13.01
CA VAL A 314 -6.73 -1.72 -12.51
C VAL A 314 -6.73 -1.72 -10.98
N LEU A 315 -5.58 -2.02 -10.35
CA LEU A 315 -5.44 -1.97 -8.90
C LEU A 315 -5.74 -0.56 -8.36
N ASP A 316 -5.16 0.49 -8.94
CA ASP A 316 -5.43 1.89 -8.61
C ASP A 316 -6.92 2.24 -8.75
N ALA A 317 -7.57 1.79 -9.83
CA ALA A 317 -9.00 2.02 -10.08
C ALA A 317 -9.90 1.32 -9.06
N VAL A 318 -9.59 0.08 -8.69
CA VAL A 318 -10.33 -0.67 -7.68
C VAL A 318 -10.13 -0.05 -6.29
N GLY A 319 -8.94 0.47 -5.99
CA GLY A 319 -8.67 1.27 -4.79
C GLY A 319 -9.49 2.56 -4.78
N ALA A 320 -9.51 3.31 -5.88
CA ALA A 320 -10.30 4.53 -6.03
C ALA A 320 -11.81 4.25 -5.85
N LEU A 321 -12.31 3.14 -6.38
CA LEU A 321 -13.68 2.69 -6.16
C LEU A 321 -13.93 2.44 -4.67
N ALA A 322 -13.03 1.73 -3.98
CA ALA A 322 -13.15 1.46 -2.55
C ALA A 322 -13.20 2.74 -1.70
N ALA A 323 -12.40 3.76 -2.02
CA ALA A 323 -12.40 5.04 -1.31
C ALA A 323 -13.68 5.88 -1.53
N THR A 324 -14.42 5.62 -2.60
CA THR A 324 -15.62 6.41 -2.95
C THR A 324 -16.93 5.73 -2.56
N LEU A 325 -16.91 4.50 -2.03
CA LEU A 325 -18.10 3.76 -1.62
C LEU A 325 -18.92 4.51 -0.56
N THR A 326 -18.28 5.13 0.43
CA THR A 326 -18.95 5.90 1.48
C THR A 326 -19.62 7.17 0.97
N PHE A 327 -19.30 7.60 -0.26
CA PHE A 327 -19.91 8.74 -0.92
C PHE A 327 -21.06 8.34 -1.86
N GLY A 328 -21.40 7.05 -1.95
CA GLY A 328 -22.57 6.56 -2.69
C GLY A 328 -22.34 6.41 -4.20
N VAL A 329 -21.13 6.07 -4.62
CA VAL A 329 -20.84 5.72 -6.01
C VAL A 329 -21.56 4.41 -6.39
N SER A 330 -22.34 4.44 -7.47
CA SER A 330 -23.06 3.28 -8.01
C SER A 330 -22.20 2.50 -9.02
N PRO A 331 -22.51 1.21 -9.30
CA PRO A 331 -21.80 0.44 -10.32
C PRO A 331 -21.81 1.10 -11.71
N ASP A 332 -22.96 1.66 -12.12
CA ASP A 332 -23.11 2.30 -13.43
C ASP A 332 -22.32 3.61 -13.52
N THR A 333 -22.30 4.37 -12.43
CA THR A 333 -21.46 5.56 -12.32
C THR A 333 -19.97 5.20 -12.43
N ALA A 334 -19.53 4.16 -11.73
CA ALA A 334 -18.15 3.72 -11.76
C ALA A 334 -17.74 3.23 -13.17
N ARG A 335 -18.60 2.48 -13.88
CA ARG A 335 -18.33 2.08 -15.27
C ARG A 335 -18.12 3.27 -16.18
N ARG A 336 -19.02 4.25 -16.14
CA ARG A 336 -18.89 5.48 -16.97
C ARG A 336 -17.60 6.24 -16.67
N ALA A 337 -17.23 6.36 -15.39
CA ALA A 337 -16.01 7.04 -14.99
C ALA A 337 -14.75 6.33 -15.50
N PHE A 338 -14.69 4.99 -15.39
CA PHE A 338 -13.55 4.20 -15.87
C PHE A 338 -13.44 4.21 -17.40
N GLU A 339 -14.56 4.09 -18.11
CA GLU A 339 -14.59 4.17 -19.57
C GLU A 339 -14.13 5.54 -20.11
N ALA A 340 -14.43 6.61 -19.37
CA ALA A 340 -14.05 7.98 -19.71
C ALA A 340 -12.65 8.39 -19.22
N PHE A 341 -11.94 7.52 -18.49
CA PHE A 341 -10.62 7.86 -17.96
C PHE A 341 -9.57 7.89 -19.09
N GLN A 342 -8.99 9.06 -19.32
CA GLN A 342 -8.00 9.32 -20.37
C GLN A 342 -6.54 9.18 -19.89
N GLY A 343 -6.33 8.83 -18.62
CA GLY A 343 -5.02 8.83 -18.00
C GLY A 343 -4.66 10.17 -17.39
N THR A 344 -3.39 10.31 -17.01
CA THR A 344 -2.84 11.53 -16.42
C THR A 344 -1.50 11.86 -17.06
N TRP A 345 -1.09 13.11 -16.95
CA TRP A 345 0.17 13.60 -17.49
C TRP A 345 1.34 12.75 -16.97
N ARG A 346 2.18 12.29 -17.91
CA ARG A 346 3.35 11.42 -17.70
C ARG A 346 3.03 10.11 -16.98
N ARG A 347 1.85 9.52 -17.15
CA ARG A 347 1.53 8.16 -16.66
C ARG A 347 1.04 7.31 -17.82
N PHE A 348 1.97 6.58 -18.44
CA PHE A 348 1.75 5.89 -19.71
C PHE A 348 1.17 6.83 -20.80
N GLU A 349 1.61 8.09 -20.83
CA GLU A 349 1.06 9.13 -21.70
C GLU A 349 1.57 8.96 -23.14
N ARG A 350 0.68 8.73 -24.11
CA ARG A 350 1.06 8.74 -25.52
C ARG A 350 1.20 10.18 -26.02
N VAL A 351 2.44 10.64 -26.19
CA VAL A 351 2.74 12.03 -26.60
C VAL A 351 2.83 12.24 -28.11
N GLY A 352 2.94 11.15 -28.89
CA GLY A 352 2.95 11.22 -30.35
C GLY A 352 3.64 10.01 -30.97
N GLN A 353 4.33 10.22 -32.09
CA GLN A 353 5.06 9.16 -32.80
C GLN A 353 6.45 9.59 -33.28
N LEU A 354 7.39 8.65 -33.35
CA LEU A 354 8.72 8.83 -33.94
C LEU A 354 8.94 7.71 -34.96
N ASN A 355 9.17 8.06 -36.23
CA ASN A 355 9.35 7.09 -37.32
C ASN A 355 8.24 6.01 -37.41
N GLY A 356 6.99 6.38 -37.05
CA GLY A 356 5.84 5.47 -37.00
C GLY A 356 5.68 4.68 -35.69
N ALA A 357 6.68 4.67 -34.81
CA ALA A 357 6.55 4.09 -33.47
C ALA A 357 5.82 5.03 -32.51
N PRO A 358 4.94 4.53 -31.61
CA PRO A 358 4.39 5.35 -30.54
C PRO A 358 5.49 5.80 -29.58
N VAL A 359 5.40 7.06 -29.13
CA VAL A 359 6.23 7.62 -28.06
C VAL A 359 5.36 7.76 -26.81
N ILE A 360 5.79 7.10 -25.73
CA ILE A 360 5.14 7.06 -24.43
C ILE A 360 6.02 7.82 -23.43
N SER A 361 5.46 8.82 -22.75
CA SER A 361 6.09 9.51 -21.62
C SER A 361 5.60 8.92 -20.30
N ASP A 362 6.53 8.58 -19.41
CA ASP A 362 6.21 8.04 -18.09
C ASP A 362 7.07 8.62 -16.96
N TYR A 363 6.47 8.85 -15.81
CA TYR A 363 7.07 9.47 -14.63
C TYR A 363 7.79 8.46 -13.73
N ALA A 364 7.72 7.15 -14.04
CA ALA A 364 8.35 6.10 -13.26
C ALA A 364 9.81 6.43 -12.95
N HIS A 365 10.14 6.38 -11.66
CA HIS A 365 11.46 6.74 -11.15
C HIS A 365 11.89 5.86 -9.97
N HIS A 366 11.02 4.95 -9.53
CA HIS A 366 11.36 3.86 -8.62
C HIS A 366 11.44 2.52 -9.38
N PRO A 367 12.32 1.57 -9.00
CA PRO A 367 12.46 0.30 -9.73
C PRO A 367 11.16 -0.52 -9.83
N THR A 368 10.29 -0.45 -8.81
CA THR A 368 8.98 -1.11 -8.83
C THR A 368 8.07 -0.51 -9.92
N GLU A 369 8.11 0.80 -10.13
CA GLU A 369 7.35 1.48 -11.20
C GLU A 369 7.91 1.14 -12.58
N VAL A 370 9.24 1.14 -12.74
CA VAL A 370 9.88 0.78 -14.03
C VAL A 370 9.55 -0.67 -14.43
N ARG A 371 9.52 -1.61 -13.47
CA ARG A 371 9.06 -2.99 -13.72
C ARG A 371 7.60 -3.06 -14.12
N ALA A 372 6.73 -2.33 -13.41
CA ALA A 372 5.31 -2.27 -13.73
C ALA A 372 5.08 -1.67 -15.13
N LEU A 373 5.86 -0.66 -15.51
CA LEU A 373 5.87 -0.07 -16.85
C LEU A 373 6.32 -1.07 -17.90
N ALA A 374 7.41 -1.82 -17.68
CA ALA A 374 7.88 -2.84 -18.62
C ALA A 374 6.82 -3.94 -18.86
N ALA A 375 6.15 -4.37 -17.79
CA ALA A 375 5.05 -5.34 -17.90
C ALA A 375 3.86 -4.78 -18.69
N ALA A 376 3.43 -3.54 -18.39
CA ALA A 376 2.36 -2.86 -19.12
C ALA A 376 2.73 -2.61 -20.59
N ALA A 377 3.98 -2.24 -20.86
CA ALA A 377 4.53 -2.04 -22.19
C ALA A 377 4.45 -3.32 -23.03
N ARG A 378 4.89 -4.45 -22.47
CA ARG A 378 4.81 -5.75 -23.17
C ARG A 378 3.37 -6.19 -23.40
N GLN A 379 2.45 -5.91 -22.47
CA GLN A 379 1.03 -6.19 -22.65
C GLN A 379 0.41 -5.32 -23.76
N GLY A 380 0.73 -4.03 -23.80
CA GLY A 380 0.19 -3.09 -24.79
C GLY A 380 0.83 -3.22 -26.18
N PHE A 381 2.06 -3.70 -26.26
CA PHE A 381 2.84 -3.81 -27.49
C PHE A 381 3.53 -5.19 -27.59
N PRO A 382 2.77 -6.30 -27.69
CA PRO A 382 3.32 -7.66 -27.59
C PRO A 382 4.37 -7.96 -28.65
N ASP A 383 4.12 -7.55 -29.90
CA ASP A 383 4.95 -7.87 -31.07
C ASP A 383 5.97 -6.78 -31.43
N ARG A 384 6.06 -5.70 -30.64
CA ARG A 384 7.00 -4.61 -30.88
C ARG A 384 8.27 -4.78 -30.05
N ARG A 385 9.37 -4.24 -30.56
CA ARG A 385 10.59 -4.05 -29.76
C ARG A 385 10.38 -2.86 -28.82
N LEU A 386 10.60 -3.08 -27.53
CA LEU A 386 10.42 -2.08 -26.49
C LEU A 386 11.75 -1.36 -26.24
N ILE A 387 11.78 -0.05 -26.48
CA ILE A 387 12.96 0.79 -26.28
C ILE A 387 12.67 1.74 -25.12
N ILE A 388 13.54 1.79 -24.11
CA ILE A 388 13.42 2.75 -23.01
C ILE A 388 14.57 3.76 -23.04
N ALA A 389 14.23 5.04 -23.00
CA ALA A 389 15.12 6.14 -22.65
C ALA A 389 14.87 6.52 -21.19
N PHE A 390 15.80 6.22 -20.28
CA PHE A 390 15.61 6.37 -18.83
C PHE A 390 16.57 7.40 -18.22
N GLN A 391 16.01 8.32 -17.43
CA GLN A 391 16.76 9.26 -16.60
C GLN A 391 16.47 8.95 -15.13
N PRO A 392 17.43 8.41 -14.36
CA PRO A 392 17.25 8.29 -12.92
C PRO A 392 17.12 9.67 -12.27
N HIS A 393 16.40 9.71 -11.16
CA HIS A 393 16.12 10.95 -10.44
C HIS A 393 16.67 10.85 -9.02
N HIS A 394 17.51 11.82 -8.63
CA HIS A 394 18.21 11.92 -7.35
C HIS A 394 19.35 10.91 -7.15
N HIS A 395 20.53 11.37 -6.71
CA HIS A 395 21.69 10.51 -6.57
C HIS A 395 21.56 9.47 -5.46
N ALA A 396 20.98 9.82 -4.30
CA ALA A 396 20.87 8.88 -3.17
C ALA A 396 19.96 7.68 -3.52
N ARG A 397 18.82 7.93 -4.17
CA ARG A 397 17.94 6.87 -4.68
C ARG A 397 18.66 6.00 -5.71
N THR A 398 19.38 6.63 -6.63
CA THR A 398 20.12 5.93 -7.69
C THR A 398 21.17 4.98 -7.10
N ILE A 399 21.89 5.40 -6.05
CA ILE A 399 22.85 4.56 -5.32
C ILE A 399 22.13 3.42 -4.57
N ALA A 400 21.10 3.76 -3.79
CA ALA A 400 20.40 2.81 -2.93
C ALA A 400 19.75 1.66 -3.70
N PHE A 401 19.25 1.93 -4.90
CA PHE A 401 18.48 0.98 -5.69
C PHE A 401 19.12 0.60 -7.03
N GLN A 402 20.42 0.85 -7.22
CA GLN A 402 21.12 0.55 -8.47
C GLN A 402 20.88 -0.89 -8.97
N PRO A 403 21.08 -1.95 -8.16
CA PRO A 403 20.84 -3.32 -8.62
C PRO A 403 19.41 -3.55 -9.10
N GLN A 404 18.42 -2.95 -8.42
CA GLN A 404 17.00 -3.08 -8.71
C GLN A 404 16.62 -2.30 -9.97
N PHE A 405 17.23 -1.14 -10.23
CA PHE A 405 17.03 -0.42 -11.50
C PHE A 405 17.58 -1.21 -12.68
N ILE A 406 18.81 -1.72 -12.58
CA ILE A 406 19.40 -2.54 -13.64
C ILE A 406 18.49 -3.74 -13.94
N ASP A 407 17.99 -4.41 -12.88
CA ASP A 407 17.04 -5.51 -13.03
C ASP A 407 15.73 -5.10 -13.72
N ALA A 408 15.14 -3.96 -13.32
CA ALA A 408 13.93 -3.43 -13.93
C ALA A 408 14.10 -3.12 -15.43
N LEU A 409 15.24 -2.54 -15.79
CA LEU A 409 15.57 -2.15 -17.17
C LEU A 409 15.72 -3.37 -18.10
N ARG A 410 16.00 -4.57 -17.57
CA ARG A 410 16.05 -5.81 -18.37
C ARG A 410 14.70 -6.17 -19.01
N GLY A 411 13.60 -5.60 -18.52
CA GLY A 411 12.26 -5.75 -19.10
C GLY A 411 12.10 -5.13 -20.50
N PHE A 412 13.05 -4.28 -20.92
CA PHE A 412 13.06 -3.65 -22.24
C PHE A 412 14.10 -4.32 -23.17
N ASP A 413 13.85 -4.23 -24.48
CA ASP A 413 14.70 -4.85 -25.50
C ASP A 413 15.96 -4.01 -25.78
N ALA A 414 15.82 -2.67 -25.74
CA ALA A 414 16.93 -1.74 -25.80
C ALA A 414 16.80 -0.64 -24.73
N VAL A 415 17.93 -0.20 -24.18
CA VAL A 415 18.01 0.75 -23.07
C VAL A 415 18.94 1.91 -23.43
N VAL A 416 18.46 3.13 -23.28
CA VAL A 416 19.26 4.34 -23.46
C VAL A 416 19.22 5.13 -22.15
N LEU A 417 20.38 5.27 -21.50
CA LEU A 417 20.49 5.90 -20.19
C LEU A 417 20.98 7.33 -20.32
N ALA A 418 20.21 8.26 -19.77
CA ALA A 418 20.63 9.63 -19.54
C ALA A 418 21.44 9.72 -18.23
N GLU A 419 22.14 10.84 -18.03
CA GLU A 419 22.75 11.13 -16.74
C GLU A 419 21.71 11.38 -15.65
N VAL A 420 22.05 11.08 -14.40
CA VAL A 420 21.17 11.27 -13.23
C VAL A 420 20.72 12.73 -13.14
N TYR A 421 19.42 12.93 -12.94
CA TYR A 421 18.83 14.25 -12.72
C TYR A 421 19.11 14.74 -11.30
N ASP A 422 19.75 15.91 -11.19
CA ASP A 422 20.01 16.62 -9.94
C ASP A 422 18.73 17.28 -9.40
N VAL A 423 18.34 16.93 -8.17
CA VAL A 423 17.19 17.52 -7.49
C VAL A 423 17.65 18.70 -6.64
N ALA A 424 17.34 19.91 -7.11
CA ALA A 424 17.80 21.14 -6.46
C ALA A 424 17.44 21.18 -4.97
N GLY A 425 18.44 21.45 -4.12
CA GLY A 425 18.28 21.52 -2.66
C GLY A 425 18.24 20.18 -1.93
N ARG A 426 18.25 19.05 -2.65
CA ARG A 426 18.17 17.69 -2.07
C ARG A 426 19.41 16.82 -2.34
N GLU A 427 20.35 17.28 -3.14
CA GLU A 427 21.56 16.51 -3.44
C GLU A 427 22.59 16.54 -2.30
N HIS A 428 23.23 15.39 -2.07
CA HIS A 428 24.31 15.23 -1.10
C HIS A 428 25.68 15.22 -1.80
N ALA A 429 26.77 15.14 -1.02
CA ALA A 429 28.13 15.15 -1.56
C ALA A 429 28.44 13.94 -2.48
N GLN A 430 27.76 12.80 -2.27
CA GLN A 430 28.00 11.59 -3.04
C GLN A 430 27.19 11.61 -4.34
N ARG A 431 27.90 11.61 -5.47
CA ARG A 431 27.34 11.56 -6.82
C ARG A 431 27.56 10.20 -7.46
N THR A 432 26.69 9.82 -8.38
CA THR A 432 26.77 8.59 -9.17
C THR A 432 26.40 8.84 -10.63
N SER A 433 26.74 7.92 -11.52
CA SER A 433 26.43 8.00 -12.96
C SER A 433 25.86 6.70 -13.49
N THR A 434 25.01 6.79 -14.50
CA THR A 434 24.42 5.64 -15.19
C THR A 434 25.34 4.97 -16.22
N ARG A 435 26.50 5.55 -16.51
CA ARG A 435 27.45 4.99 -17.49
C ARG A 435 27.79 3.53 -17.21
N ALA A 436 28.11 3.22 -15.95
CA ALA A 436 28.46 1.86 -15.53
C ALA A 436 27.28 0.87 -15.65
N TRP A 437 26.05 1.36 -15.62
CA TRP A 437 24.87 0.52 -15.82
C TRP A 437 24.75 0.09 -17.28
N ALA A 438 24.99 1.02 -18.22
CA ALA A 438 25.02 0.69 -19.65
C ALA A 438 26.14 -0.30 -19.96
N ASP A 439 27.32 -0.16 -19.36
CA ASP A 439 28.42 -1.13 -19.48
C ASP A 439 28.01 -2.52 -18.95
N THR A 440 27.32 -2.56 -17.80
CA THR A 440 26.83 -3.80 -17.18
C THR A 440 25.82 -4.51 -18.09
N LEU A 441 24.82 -3.79 -18.59
CA LEU A 441 23.82 -4.33 -19.51
C LEU A 441 24.46 -4.80 -20.83
N ARG A 442 25.42 -4.06 -21.38
CA ARG A 442 26.17 -4.48 -22.59
C ARG A 442 26.97 -5.77 -22.36
N ALA A 443 27.62 -5.91 -21.22
CA ALA A 443 28.36 -7.14 -20.88
C ALA A 443 27.43 -8.36 -20.80
N GLU A 444 26.15 -8.17 -20.48
CA GLU A 444 25.08 -9.18 -20.49
C GLU A 444 24.47 -9.40 -21.88
N GLY A 445 24.94 -8.71 -22.92
CA GLY A 445 24.44 -8.82 -24.30
C GLY A 445 23.17 -8.00 -24.59
N LYS A 446 22.75 -7.11 -23.69
CA LYS A 446 21.65 -6.16 -23.97
C LYS A 446 22.12 -5.00 -24.85
N ASP A 447 21.22 -4.51 -25.71
CA ASP A 447 21.41 -3.25 -26.43
C ASP A 447 21.27 -2.09 -25.44
N ALA A 448 22.40 -1.57 -24.96
CA ALA A 448 22.43 -0.52 -23.95
C ALA A 448 23.41 0.61 -24.30
N THR A 449 22.89 1.83 -24.39
CA THR A 449 23.65 3.05 -24.72
C THR A 449 23.57 4.04 -23.55
N TYR A 450 24.68 4.73 -23.28
CA TYR A 450 24.70 5.87 -22.37
C TYR A 450 24.85 7.15 -23.19
N ALA A 451 23.95 8.11 -23.00
CA ALA A 451 23.94 9.40 -23.67
C ALA A 451 23.73 10.50 -22.62
N ALA A 452 24.80 11.18 -22.23
CA ALA A 452 24.80 12.05 -21.06
C ALA A 452 23.87 13.25 -21.23
N ALA A 453 23.91 13.86 -22.43
CA ALA A 453 23.19 15.08 -22.74
C ALA A 453 21.97 14.81 -23.64
N PHE A 454 20.90 15.59 -23.45
CA PHE A 454 19.67 15.42 -24.23
C PHE A 454 19.85 15.52 -25.75
N PRO A 455 20.70 16.40 -26.32
CA PRO A 455 20.93 16.38 -27.77
C PRO A 455 21.53 15.06 -28.28
N GLU A 456 22.40 14.42 -27.51
CA GLU A 456 22.98 13.11 -27.82
C GLU A 456 21.92 12.02 -27.74
N LEU A 457 21.11 12.04 -26.66
CA LEU A 457 19.99 11.14 -26.46
C LEU A 457 18.97 11.25 -27.60
N GLU A 458 18.55 12.48 -27.96
CA GLU A 458 17.62 12.76 -29.06
C GLU A 458 18.15 12.25 -30.40
N ALA A 459 19.43 12.52 -30.72
CA ALA A 459 20.05 12.06 -31.96
C ALA A 459 20.11 10.52 -32.03
N HIS A 460 20.46 9.87 -30.92
CA HIS A 460 20.46 8.41 -30.84
C HIS A 460 19.05 7.83 -31.07
N LEU A 461 18.03 8.37 -30.39
CA LEU A 461 16.65 7.88 -30.51
C LEU A 461 16.10 8.06 -31.93
N ARG A 462 16.37 9.19 -32.59
CA ARG A 462 15.93 9.43 -33.98
C ARG A 462 16.51 8.43 -34.98
N ASN A 463 17.70 7.91 -34.71
CA ASN A 463 18.37 6.92 -35.55
C ASN A 463 18.00 5.47 -35.20
N ALA A 464 17.82 5.17 -33.92
CA ALA A 464 17.61 3.81 -33.43
C ALA A 464 16.16 3.31 -33.52
N VAL A 465 15.19 4.22 -33.47
CA VAL A 465 13.75 3.89 -33.42
C VAL A 465 13.18 3.75 -34.82
N GLY A 466 12.58 2.61 -35.11
CA GLY A 466 11.86 2.29 -36.36
C GLY A 466 10.37 1.96 -36.14
N PRO A 467 9.60 1.72 -37.22
CA PRO A 467 8.13 1.61 -37.18
C PRO A 467 7.59 0.41 -36.37
N ASN A 468 8.41 -0.63 -36.16
CA ASN A 468 8.07 -1.83 -35.39
C ASN A 468 8.42 -1.71 -33.89
N ASP A 469 8.85 -0.54 -33.45
CA ASP A 469 9.24 -0.30 -32.06
C ASP A 469 8.10 0.38 -31.28
N ALA A 470 8.25 0.41 -29.95
CA ALA A 470 7.55 1.33 -29.06
C ALA A 470 8.58 2.01 -28.15
N LEU A 471 8.59 3.35 -28.15
CA LEU A 471 9.56 4.14 -27.39
C LEU A 471 8.93 4.62 -26.08
N PHE A 472 9.62 4.36 -24.98
CA PHE A 472 9.28 4.83 -23.64
C PHE A 472 10.33 5.84 -23.19
N VAL A 473 9.93 7.07 -22.89
CA VAL A 473 10.79 8.12 -22.35
C VAL A 473 10.40 8.32 -20.89
N VAL A 474 11.30 7.93 -19.98
CA VAL A 474 10.94 7.58 -18.60
C VAL A 474 11.84 8.29 -17.59
N GLY A 475 11.21 8.94 -16.61
CA GLY A 475 11.87 9.59 -15.49
C GLY A 475 11.01 10.71 -14.91
N ALA A 476 11.32 11.14 -13.68
CA ALA A 476 10.59 12.23 -12.99
C ALA A 476 11.12 13.64 -13.32
N GLY A 477 12.34 13.73 -13.86
CA GLY A 477 13.03 14.99 -14.18
C GLY A 477 12.56 15.63 -15.49
N ASP A 478 13.49 16.27 -16.18
CA ASP A 478 13.27 17.06 -17.39
C ASP A 478 13.27 16.23 -18.70
N ILE A 479 13.49 14.91 -18.63
CA ILE A 479 13.47 14.03 -19.80
C ILE A 479 12.12 14.00 -20.56
N ASP A 480 11.00 14.41 -19.94
CA ASP A 480 9.72 14.58 -20.65
C ASP A 480 9.83 15.60 -21.81
N THR A 481 10.73 16.58 -21.70
CA THR A 481 10.99 17.53 -22.79
C THR A 481 11.54 16.85 -24.04
N VAL A 482 12.36 15.80 -23.86
CA VAL A 482 12.87 14.97 -24.97
C VAL A 482 11.70 14.26 -25.66
N ALA A 483 10.80 13.63 -24.89
CA ALA A 483 9.63 12.94 -25.42
C ALA A 483 8.79 13.86 -26.33
N ARG A 484 8.53 15.09 -25.87
CA ARG A 484 7.73 16.09 -26.61
C ARG A 484 8.43 16.68 -27.83
N ARG A 485 9.77 16.80 -27.81
CA ARG A 485 10.56 17.33 -28.96
C ARG A 485 10.75 16.32 -30.08
N ILE A 486 10.87 15.03 -29.74
CA ILE A 486 11.10 13.98 -30.74
C ILE A 486 9.79 13.44 -31.34
N ALA A 487 8.68 13.53 -30.60
CA ALA A 487 7.39 13.09 -31.05
C ALA A 487 6.83 14.04 -32.13
N GLY A 488 6.57 13.50 -33.32
CA GLY A 488 5.71 14.10 -34.33
C GLY A 488 4.23 13.84 -34.05
N PRO A 489 3.32 14.46 -34.82
CA PRO A 489 1.89 14.23 -34.72
C PRO A 489 1.56 12.75 -34.96
N ALA A 490 0.61 12.21 -34.19
CA ALA A 490 0.13 10.85 -34.42
C ALA A 490 -0.62 10.78 -35.77
N ASP A 491 -0.28 9.80 -36.62
CA ASP A 491 -0.97 9.60 -37.89
C ASP A 491 -2.48 9.42 -37.67
N SER A 492 -3.28 10.28 -38.30
CA SER A 492 -4.75 10.28 -38.23
C SER A 492 -5.37 8.95 -38.71
N ALA A 493 -4.61 8.15 -39.47
CA ALA A 493 -5.01 6.83 -39.94
C ALA A 493 -4.96 5.73 -38.86
N SER A 494 -4.23 5.93 -37.76
CA SER A 494 -4.21 5.00 -36.61
C SER A 494 -5.38 5.22 -35.65
N ALA A 495 -5.92 6.44 -35.56
CA ALA A 495 -7.05 6.78 -34.71
C ALA A 495 -8.39 6.22 -35.22
N LEU A 496 -8.47 5.91 -36.52
CA LEU A 496 -9.69 5.39 -37.18
C LEU A 496 -9.84 3.86 -37.09
N ARG A 497 -8.84 3.12 -36.60
CA ARG A 497 -8.98 1.66 -36.35
C ARG A 497 -9.39 1.32 -34.92
N SER A 498 -9.38 2.28 -34.00
CA SER A 498 -9.84 2.12 -32.61
C SER A 498 -11.24 2.71 -32.35
N ALA A 499 -11.95 3.12 -33.40
CA ALA A 499 -13.26 3.76 -33.31
C ALA A 499 -14.22 3.27 -34.40
N HIS A 500 -14.59 1.99 -34.38
CA HIS A 500 -15.86 1.54 -34.97
C HIS A 500 -16.59 0.60 -34.00
N PRO A 501 -17.86 0.86 -33.67
CA PRO A 501 -18.69 -0.08 -32.94
C PRO A 501 -19.00 -1.26 -33.86
N VAL A 502 -18.65 -2.48 -33.45
CA VAL A 502 -19.23 -3.68 -34.05
C VAL A 502 -20.68 -3.73 -33.56
N VAL A 503 -21.59 -3.11 -34.30
CA VAL A 503 -23.02 -3.38 -34.20
C VAL A 503 -23.25 -4.75 -34.81
N GLY A 504 -23.09 -5.79 -33.98
CA GLY A 504 -23.66 -7.10 -34.25
C GLY A 504 -25.16 -7.04 -33.99
N THR A 505 -25.96 -6.93 -35.04
CA THR A 505 -27.41 -7.13 -35.00
C THR A 505 -27.74 -8.51 -34.43
N LEU A 506 -28.10 -8.57 -33.14
CA LEU A 506 -28.80 -9.71 -32.58
C LEU A 506 -30.30 -9.51 -32.82
N ARG A 507 -30.85 -10.32 -33.73
CA ARG A 507 -32.30 -10.41 -34.00
C ARG A 507 -33.03 -10.84 -32.72
N ILE A 508 -33.95 -10.01 -32.25
CA ILE A 508 -34.98 -10.37 -31.27
C ILE A 508 -36.18 -10.92 -32.08
N PRO A 509 -36.76 -12.09 -31.74
CA PRO A 509 -37.99 -12.54 -32.38
C PRO A 509 -39.17 -11.66 -31.93
N SER A 510 -39.89 -11.12 -32.91
CA SER A 510 -41.15 -10.41 -32.78
C SER A 510 -42.25 -11.29 -32.19
N VAL A 511 -43.05 -10.74 -31.27
CA VAL A 511 -44.48 -11.05 -31.19
C VAL A 511 -45.21 -9.74 -30.93
N ASP A 512 -45.84 -9.22 -31.99
CA ASP A 512 -46.92 -8.25 -31.89
C ASP A 512 -48.17 -8.94 -31.31
N SER A 513 -48.85 -8.27 -30.40
CA SER A 513 -50.31 -8.12 -30.48
C SER A 513 -50.81 -7.03 -29.52
N GLU A 514 -51.41 -6.03 -30.14
CA GLU A 514 -52.29 -4.97 -29.66
C GLU A 514 -53.14 -5.29 -28.42
N LEU A 515 -53.39 -4.27 -27.57
CA LEU A 515 -54.74 -3.68 -27.38
C LEU A 515 -54.78 -2.61 -26.25
N ARG A 516 -55.07 -1.38 -26.70
CA ARG A 516 -56.00 -0.36 -26.17
C ARG A 516 -55.84 0.23 -24.75
N LEU A 517 -55.60 1.55 -24.78
CA LEU A 517 -56.06 2.54 -23.81
C LEU A 517 -57.60 2.55 -23.70
N GLU A 518 -58.13 2.61 -22.47
CA GLU A 518 -59.30 3.44 -22.14
C GLU A 518 -59.19 4.02 -20.72
N SER A 519 -59.68 5.25 -20.62
CA SER A 519 -59.77 6.15 -19.48
C SER A 519 -60.96 5.88 -18.58
N SER A 520 -60.84 6.11 -17.26
CA SER A 520 -61.93 6.71 -16.47
C SER A 520 -61.46 7.14 -15.07
N LEU A 521 -61.62 8.43 -14.78
CA LEU A 521 -61.69 9.01 -13.43
C LEU A 521 -63.01 8.59 -12.77
N SER A 522 -62.98 8.12 -11.52
CA SER A 522 -63.97 8.53 -10.50
C SER A 522 -63.53 8.16 -9.08
N SER A 523 -63.69 9.12 -8.19
CA SER A 523 -63.63 9.12 -6.73
C SER A 523 -64.24 7.91 -6.00
N ALA A 524 -63.60 7.49 -4.90
CA ALA A 524 -64.26 7.28 -3.60
C ALA A 524 -63.24 7.05 -2.47
N ASN A 525 -63.49 7.71 -1.34
CA ASN A 525 -62.84 7.51 -0.04
C ASN A 525 -62.92 6.05 0.44
N GLY A 526 -61.90 5.62 1.19
CA GLY A 526 -61.96 4.43 2.05
C GLY A 526 -60.61 4.11 2.67
N GLY A 527 -60.45 4.41 3.96
CA GLY A 527 -59.25 4.08 4.73
C GLY A 527 -59.06 2.57 4.90
N GLY A 528 -57.80 2.15 5.08
CA GLY A 528 -57.46 0.77 5.39
C GLY A 528 -55.96 0.51 5.26
N THR A 529 -55.26 0.54 6.38
CA THR A 529 -53.89 0.03 6.57
C THR A 529 -53.83 -1.49 6.33
N VAL A 530 -52.93 -1.96 5.46
CA VAL A 530 -52.49 -3.38 5.37
C VAL A 530 -50.98 -3.43 5.00
N PRO A 531 -50.17 -4.32 5.60
CA PRO A 531 -48.72 -4.15 5.71
C PRO A 531 -47.90 -4.70 4.53
N ALA A 532 -46.66 -4.22 4.45
CA ALA A 532 -45.65 -4.63 3.48
C ALA A 532 -45.26 -6.12 3.63
N ARG A 533 -45.29 -6.83 2.50
CA ARG A 533 -44.74 -8.20 2.36
C ARG A 533 -43.22 -8.13 2.21
N THR A 534 -42.53 -8.85 3.10
CA THR A 534 -41.11 -9.21 3.03
C THR A 534 -40.86 -10.14 1.83
N LEU A 535 -39.83 -9.84 1.04
CA LEU A 535 -39.23 -10.74 0.05
C LEU A 535 -38.13 -11.55 0.75
N ASP A 536 -38.25 -12.88 0.70
CA ASP A 536 -37.34 -13.84 1.30
C ASP A 536 -35.92 -13.78 0.70
N ALA A 537 -34.92 -13.96 1.57
CA ALA A 537 -33.51 -14.10 1.25
C ALA A 537 -33.18 -15.52 0.71
N PRO A 538 -32.13 -15.69 -0.11
CA PRO A 538 -31.69 -17.00 -0.58
C PRO A 538 -31.03 -17.82 0.57
N PRO A 539 -31.10 -19.17 0.53
CA PRO A 539 -30.68 -20.02 1.65
C PRO A 539 -29.17 -20.25 1.65
N GLY A 540 -28.50 -20.02 2.79
CA GLY A 540 -27.09 -20.41 2.95
C GLY A 540 -26.24 -19.70 4.00
N MET A 541 -26.79 -19.19 5.10
CA MET A 541 -26.02 -18.91 6.32
C MET A 541 -26.83 -19.41 7.52
N GLY A 542 -26.26 -20.33 8.29
CA GLY A 542 -26.86 -20.82 9.52
C GLY A 542 -27.03 -19.69 10.54
N PRO A 543 -28.08 -19.72 11.38
CA PRO A 543 -28.35 -18.66 12.33
C PRO A 543 -27.29 -18.65 13.45
N SER A 544 -26.60 -17.53 13.62
CA SER A 544 -25.84 -17.25 14.84
C SER A 544 -26.82 -17.12 16.00
N ARG A 545 -26.81 -18.10 16.93
CA ARG A 545 -27.63 -18.05 18.15
C ARG A 545 -26.96 -17.15 19.18
N ARG A 546 -27.53 -15.96 19.42
CA ARG A 546 -27.26 -15.18 20.64
C ARG A 546 -28.25 -15.58 21.72
N THR A 547 -27.79 -16.32 22.74
CA THR A 547 -28.46 -16.37 24.05
C THR A 547 -27.81 -15.35 24.97
N GLY A 548 -28.61 -14.57 25.70
CA GLY A 548 -28.25 -13.28 26.34
C GLY A 548 -27.24 -13.27 27.48
N THR A 549 -26.21 -14.11 27.47
CA THR A 549 -25.11 -14.15 28.44
C THR A 549 -23.73 -14.41 27.85
N GLN A 550 -23.61 -14.72 26.55
CA GLN A 550 -22.33 -15.06 25.91
C GLN A 550 -21.56 -13.82 25.42
N ARG A 551 -20.28 -13.70 25.81
CA ARG A 551 -19.34 -12.67 25.33
C ARG A 551 -18.68 -13.05 24.00
N VAL A 552 -18.68 -14.34 23.66
CA VAL A 552 -18.01 -14.87 22.47
C VAL A 552 -19.04 -15.21 21.38
N VAL A 553 -18.75 -14.83 20.14
CA VAL A 553 -19.55 -15.25 18.98
C VAL A 553 -18.93 -16.51 18.40
N ILE A 554 -19.70 -17.60 18.37
CA ILE A 554 -19.32 -18.84 17.69
C ILE A 554 -19.95 -18.83 16.30
N GLU A 555 -19.10 -18.81 15.28
CA GLU A 555 -19.47 -18.93 13.87
C GLU A 555 -19.38 -20.39 13.43
N GLU A 556 -20.18 -20.79 12.45
CA GLU A 556 -20.16 -22.15 11.90
C GLU A 556 -19.59 -22.19 10.48
N ARG A 557 -18.94 -23.30 10.14
CA ARG A 557 -18.48 -23.63 8.77
C ARG A 557 -17.58 -22.57 8.14
N ILE A 558 -16.54 -22.15 8.88
CA ILE A 558 -15.61 -21.13 8.42
C ILE A 558 -14.45 -21.77 7.67
N SER A 559 -14.31 -21.47 6.37
CA SER A 559 -13.13 -21.85 5.59
C SER A 559 -11.83 -21.39 6.26
N LEU A 560 -10.90 -22.33 6.48
CA LEU A 560 -9.59 -22.10 7.06
C LEU A 560 -8.51 -21.76 6.03
N ALA A 561 -8.79 -21.95 4.73
CA ALA A 561 -7.87 -21.56 3.66
C ALA A 561 -7.45 -20.09 3.77
N ARG A 562 -8.40 -19.18 4.07
CA ARG A 562 -8.15 -17.74 4.26
C ARG A 562 -7.29 -17.39 5.48
N TYR A 563 -7.05 -18.36 6.37
CA TYR A 563 -6.27 -18.17 7.60
C TYR A 563 -4.97 -18.98 7.64
N SER A 564 -4.66 -19.73 6.58
CA SER A 564 -3.37 -20.39 6.37
C SER A 564 -2.58 -19.60 5.34
N THR A 565 -1.26 -19.42 5.54
CA THR A 565 -0.40 -18.73 4.54
C THR A 565 -0.24 -19.51 3.23
N LEU A 566 -0.61 -20.79 3.21
CA LEU A 566 -0.65 -21.62 2.01
C LEU A 566 -1.89 -21.37 1.15
N HIS A 567 -2.92 -20.77 1.73
CA HIS A 567 -4.24 -20.60 1.13
C HIS A 567 -4.92 -21.93 0.76
N VAL A 568 -4.71 -22.96 1.59
CA VAL A 568 -5.25 -24.31 1.41
C VAL A 568 -5.94 -24.79 2.68
N GLY A 569 -7.16 -25.31 2.53
CA GLY A 569 -7.79 -26.15 3.53
C GLY A 569 -9.31 -26.08 3.58
N GLY A 570 -9.91 -27.05 4.29
CA GLY A 570 -11.35 -27.15 4.52
C GLY A 570 -11.89 -26.16 5.55
N GLU A 571 -13.09 -26.43 6.04
CA GLU A 571 -13.82 -25.56 6.97
C GLU A 571 -13.63 -26.00 8.42
N ALA A 572 -13.54 -25.05 9.35
CA ALA A 572 -13.80 -25.33 10.76
C ALA A 572 -15.31 -25.41 10.99
N ARG A 573 -15.77 -26.47 11.66
CA ARG A 573 -17.17 -26.60 12.06
C ARG A 573 -17.60 -25.42 12.92
N TYR A 574 -16.76 -25.04 13.88
CA TYR A 574 -16.95 -23.86 14.70
C TYR A 574 -15.71 -22.97 14.65
N PHE A 575 -15.90 -21.65 14.71
CA PHE A 575 -14.83 -20.67 14.67
C PHE A 575 -15.14 -19.49 15.57
N THR A 576 -14.11 -18.94 16.20
CA THR A 576 -14.25 -17.68 16.95
C THR A 576 -12.94 -16.90 16.98
N ARG A 577 -13.04 -15.60 17.28
CA ARG A 577 -11.91 -14.69 17.47
C ARG A 577 -11.92 -14.20 18.91
N VAL A 578 -10.74 -14.12 19.52
CA VAL A 578 -10.60 -13.68 20.91
C VAL A 578 -9.58 -12.55 21.01
N THR A 579 -10.01 -11.47 21.66
CA THR A 579 -9.20 -10.28 21.93
C THR A 579 -8.95 -10.10 23.42
N THR A 580 -9.79 -10.68 24.26
CA THR A 580 -9.66 -10.60 25.72
C THR A 580 -9.54 -11.98 26.38
N LEU A 581 -8.89 -12.03 27.55
CA LEU A 581 -8.71 -13.28 28.29
C LEU A 581 -10.05 -13.92 28.73
N PRO A 582 -11.07 -13.14 29.14
CA PRO A 582 -12.40 -13.70 29.39
C PRO A 582 -13.06 -14.34 28.18
N GLU A 583 -12.88 -13.78 26.97
CA GLU A 583 -13.38 -14.40 25.73
C GLU A 583 -12.67 -15.74 25.46
N LEU A 584 -11.36 -15.82 25.63
CA LEU A 584 -10.63 -17.07 25.49
C LEU A 584 -11.14 -18.14 26.47
N ARG A 585 -11.35 -17.76 27.74
CA ARG A 585 -11.91 -18.65 28.77
C ARG A 585 -13.29 -19.16 28.36
N GLU A 586 -14.17 -18.27 27.94
CA GLU A 586 -15.53 -18.64 27.53
C GLU A 586 -15.53 -19.55 26.29
N ALA A 587 -14.68 -19.28 25.29
CA ALA A 587 -14.56 -20.12 24.10
C ALA A 587 -14.10 -21.55 24.42
N LEU A 588 -13.12 -21.69 25.32
CA LEU A 588 -12.60 -22.99 25.75
C LEU A 588 -13.59 -23.75 26.65
N THR A 589 -14.30 -23.04 27.52
CA THR A 589 -15.40 -23.62 28.31
C THR A 589 -16.51 -24.10 27.40
N TRP A 590 -16.94 -23.30 26.43
CA TRP A 590 -17.93 -23.69 25.43
C TRP A 590 -17.51 -24.94 24.67
N ALA A 591 -16.27 -25.02 24.18
CA ALA A 591 -15.79 -26.21 23.47
C ALA A 591 -15.83 -27.47 24.37
N THR A 592 -15.51 -27.30 25.65
CA THR A 592 -15.57 -28.37 26.66
C THR A 592 -17.00 -28.84 26.90
N GLU A 593 -17.94 -27.91 27.07
CA GLU A 593 -19.38 -28.20 27.27
C GLU A 593 -20.02 -28.87 26.05
N GLN A 594 -19.63 -28.45 24.84
CA GLN A 594 -20.10 -29.06 23.60
C GLN A 594 -19.41 -30.40 23.29
N GLY A 595 -18.38 -30.78 24.05
CA GLY A 595 -17.63 -32.02 23.82
C GLY A 595 -16.89 -32.05 22.47
N VAL A 596 -16.49 -30.89 21.95
CA VAL A 596 -15.80 -30.77 20.65
C VAL A 596 -14.32 -30.47 20.84
N PRO A 597 -13.43 -30.96 19.97
CA PRO A 597 -12.03 -30.58 20.02
C PRO A 597 -11.88 -29.08 19.71
N TRP A 598 -10.77 -28.49 20.14
CA TRP A 598 -10.46 -27.10 19.81
C TRP A 598 -9.03 -26.94 19.32
N PHE A 599 -8.78 -25.87 18.57
CA PHE A 599 -7.48 -25.54 18.01
C PHE A 599 -7.20 -24.04 18.12
N ILE A 600 -6.03 -23.69 18.64
CA ILE A 600 -5.57 -22.30 18.73
C ILE A 600 -4.86 -21.92 17.44
N LEU A 601 -5.42 -20.94 16.75
CA LEU A 601 -4.90 -20.43 15.49
C LEU A 601 -4.11 -19.14 15.72
N GLY A 602 -2.79 -19.23 15.51
CA GLY A 602 -1.87 -18.08 15.45
C GLY A 602 -1.85 -17.45 14.05
N GLY A 603 -0.67 -17.13 13.54
CA GLY A 603 -0.49 -16.46 12.23
C GLY A 603 -0.72 -17.33 10.99
N GLY A 604 -1.00 -18.63 11.15
CA GLY A 604 -1.32 -19.53 10.03
C GLY A 604 -0.14 -20.01 9.17
N SER A 605 1.10 -19.76 9.60
CA SER A 605 2.31 -20.03 8.82
C SER A 605 2.78 -21.48 8.78
N ASN A 606 2.28 -22.34 9.68
CA ASN A 606 2.75 -23.72 9.88
C ASN A 606 1.60 -24.75 9.97
N PHE A 607 0.47 -24.52 9.28
CA PHE A 607 -0.62 -25.50 9.20
C PHE A 607 -1.40 -25.40 7.88
N PHE A 608 -2.11 -26.47 7.55
CA PHE A 608 -3.20 -26.47 6.59
C PHE A 608 -4.32 -27.36 7.14
N CYS A 609 -5.57 -27.14 6.71
CA CYS A 609 -6.69 -27.98 7.14
C CYS A 609 -7.02 -29.02 6.07
N ARG A 610 -7.38 -30.25 6.47
CA ARG A 610 -7.84 -31.26 5.50
C ARG A 610 -9.13 -30.83 4.80
N GLN A 611 -9.43 -31.46 3.66
CA GLN A 611 -10.60 -31.08 2.85
C GLN A 611 -11.91 -31.38 3.59
N GLU A 612 -11.92 -32.42 4.43
CA GLU A 612 -13.03 -32.80 5.29
C GLU A 612 -13.35 -31.75 6.37
N GLY A 613 -12.41 -30.82 6.61
CA GLY A 613 -12.55 -29.76 7.61
C GLY A 613 -12.16 -30.20 9.01
N PHE A 614 -12.14 -29.24 9.94
CA PHE A 614 -11.91 -29.48 11.36
C PHE A 614 -13.27 -29.59 12.08
N PRO A 615 -13.58 -30.72 12.74
CA PRO A 615 -14.90 -30.95 13.34
C PRO A 615 -15.18 -30.14 14.61
N GLY A 616 -14.19 -29.37 15.09
CA GLY A 616 -14.22 -28.66 16.36
C GLY A 616 -14.20 -27.13 16.26
N LEU A 617 -13.86 -26.48 17.37
CA LEU A 617 -13.71 -25.04 17.48
C LEU A 617 -12.31 -24.56 17.14
N VAL A 618 -12.17 -23.73 16.12
CA VAL A 618 -10.94 -22.96 15.90
C VAL A 618 -11.05 -21.61 16.60
N ILE A 619 -10.09 -21.32 17.47
CA ILE A 619 -10.01 -20.07 18.22
C ILE A 619 -8.83 -19.27 17.67
N LYS A 620 -9.13 -18.15 16.99
CA LYS A 620 -8.14 -17.23 16.46
C LYS A 620 -7.75 -16.20 17.52
N MET A 621 -6.45 -16.19 17.87
CA MET A 621 -5.90 -15.20 18.80
C MET A 621 -5.71 -13.85 18.10
N GLU A 622 -6.37 -12.81 18.61
CA GLU A 622 -6.29 -11.43 18.08
C GLU A 622 -5.88 -10.41 19.15
N ASN A 623 -5.49 -10.86 20.34
CA ASN A 623 -4.82 -10.02 21.34
C ASN A 623 -3.40 -9.65 20.87
N ARG A 624 -3.02 -8.37 20.96
CA ARG A 624 -1.80 -7.85 20.33
C ARG A 624 -1.04 -6.84 21.17
N ASP A 625 -1.37 -6.72 22.46
CA ASP A 625 -0.72 -5.74 23.31
C ASP A 625 0.78 -6.04 23.48
N ILE A 626 1.57 -4.96 23.46
CA ILE A 626 3.01 -4.97 23.70
C ILE A 626 3.26 -3.98 24.82
N ALA A 627 3.94 -4.45 25.88
CA ALA A 627 4.34 -3.64 27.01
C ALA A 627 5.83 -3.83 27.28
N ILE A 628 6.49 -2.75 27.68
CA ILE A 628 7.90 -2.76 28.07
C ILE A 628 7.98 -2.25 29.50
N ASP A 629 8.65 -3.03 30.35
CA ASP A 629 9.00 -2.63 31.71
C ASP A 629 10.48 -2.89 31.91
N ASP A 630 11.26 -1.82 32.09
CA ASP A 630 12.72 -1.82 32.07
C ASP A 630 13.32 -2.60 30.87
N ASN A 631 13.85 -3.80 31.11
CA ASN A 631 14.48 -4.66 30.11
C ASN A 631 13.60 -5.86 29.72
N GLU A 632 12.34 -5.87 30.18
CA GLU A 632 11.39 -6.91 29.85
C GLU A 632 10.41 -6.45 28.77
N LEU A 633 10.28 -7.27 27.73
CA LEU A 633 9.30 -7.09 26.66
C LEU A 633 8.17 -8.10 26.86
N THR A 634 6.99 -7.64 27.26
CA THR A 634 5.79 -8.49 27.42
C THR A 634 4.88 -8.33 26.21
N VAL A 635 4.57 -9.44 25.54
CA VAL A 635 3.87 -9.44 24.26
C VAL A 635 2.77 -10.50 24.22
N ASP A 636 1.61 -10.08 23.75
CA ASP A 636 0.44 -10.92 23.55
C ASP A 636 0.61 -11.99 22.47
N ALA A 637 -0.06 -13.13 22.67
CA ALA A 637 0.09 -14.33 21.84
C ALA A 637 -0.34 -14.13 20.37
N GLY A 638 -1.29 -13.22 20.10
CA GLY A 638 -1.72 -12.87 18.75
C GLY A 638 -0.85 -11.81 18.06
N ALA A 639 0.09 -11.17 18.76
CA ALA A 639 0.98 -10.17 18.17
C ALA A 639 1.96 -10.81 17.16
N ILE A 640 2.19 -10.14 16.03
CA ILE A 640 3.11 -10.59 14.99
C ILE A 640 4.55 -10.50 15.51
N THR A 641 5.30 -11.61 15.41
CA THR A 641 6.67 -11.70 15.96
C THR A 641 7.57 -10.58 15.46
N ARG A 642 7.56 -10.30 14.15
CA ARG A 642 8.34 -9.21 13.55
C ARG A 642 8.05 -7.85 14.18
N LEU A 643 6.76 -7.53 14.38
CA LEU A 643 6.35 -6.24 14.92
C LEU A 643 6.76 -6.09 16.38
N ALA A 644 6.61 -7.16 17.17
CA ALA A 644 7.05 -7.19 18.56
C ALA A 644 8.56 -6.97 18.71
N VAL A 645 9.37 -7.67 17.91
CA VAL A 645 10.83 -7.51 17.92
C VAL A 645 11.25 -6.12 17.49
N THR A 646 10.69 -5.63 16.38
CA THR A 646 11.02 -4.29 15.85
C THR A 646 10.63 -3.20 16.86
N HIS A 647 9.48 -3.34 17.53
CA HIS A 647 9.06 -2.43 18.59
C HIS A 647 10.05 -2.42 19.76
N GLY A 648 10.47 -3.60 20.25
CA GLY A 648 11.48 -3.69 21.31
C GLY A 648 12.80 -3.02 20.93
N VAL A 649 13.30 -3.28 19.73
CA VAL A 649 14.55 -2.67 19.20
C VAL A 649 14.47 -1.15 19.17
N ARG A 650 13.36 -0.57 18.70
CA ARG A 650 13.15 0.89 18.68
C ARG A 650 13.15 1.51 20.07
N GLN A 651 12.82 0.74 21.10
CA GLN A 651 12.86 1.16 22.50
C GLN A 651 14.21 0.86 23.18
N GLY A 652 15.22 0.50 22.40
CA GLY A 652 16.58 0.21 22.86
C GLY A 652 16.74 -1.17 23.49
N LEU A 653 15.81 -2.10 23.27
CA LEU A 653 15.92 -3.49 23.72
C LEU A 653 16.58 -4.36 22.65
N ARG A 654 17.50 -5.22 23.06
CA ARG A 654 18.31 -6.08 22.19
C ARG A 654 18.20 -7.55 22.58
N GLY A 655 18.51 -8.44 21.64
CA GLY A 655 18.62 -9.88 21.88
C GLY A 655 17.50 -10.73 21.27
N MET A 656 16.56 -10.16 20.51
CA MET A 656 15.51 -10.89 19.79
C MET A 656 15.51 -10.63 18.27
N GLU A 657 16.44 -9.85 17.74
CA GLU A 657 16.51 -9.37 16.36
C GLU A 657 16.39 -10.53 15.36
N ARG A 658 17.08 -11.63 15.67
CA ARG A 658 17.15 -12.86 14.86
C ARG A 658 15.78 -13.53 14.69
N LEU A 659 14.84 -13.28 15.60
CA LEU A 659 13.48 -13.80 15.55
C LEU A 659 12.55 -12.97 14.65
N ALA A 660 12.91 -11.74 14.26
CA ALA A 660 12.07 -10.86 13.45
C ALA A 660 11.70 -11.46 12.08
N GLY A 661 12.57 -12.32 11.55
CA GLY A 661 12.35 -13.03 10.29
C GLY A 661 11.46 -14.28 10.39
N ILE A 662 10.98 -14.63 11.59
CA ILE A 662 10.10 -15.79 11.78
C ILE A 662 8.66 -15.38 11.44
N PRO A 663 8.00 -16.06 10.49
CA PRO A 663 6.61 -15.77 10.16
C PRO A 663 5.66 -16.28 11.26
N GLY A 664 4.68 -15.48 11.64
CA GLY A 664 3.64 -15.87 12.59
C GLY A 664 3.53 -14.93 13.78
N THR A 665 2.98 -15.45 14.88
CA THR A 665 2.71 -14.69 16.11
C THR A 665 3.59 -15.16 17.27
N ILE A 666 3.71 -14.35 18.32
CA ILE A 666 4.46 -14.70 19.54
C ILE A 666 3.94 -15.98 20.18
N GLY A 667 2.62 -16.20 20.24
CA GLY A 667 2.05 -17.45 20.75
C GLY A 667 2.48 -18.67 19.92
N GLY A 668 2.51 -18.53 18.59
CA GLY A 668 3.04 -19.56 17.69
C GLY A 668 4.53 -19.79 17.89
N ALA A 669 5.31 -18.73 18.12
CA ALA A 669 6.75 -18.80 18.36
C ALA A 669 7.07 -19.55 19.67
N VAL A 670 6.37 -19.22 20.77
CA VAL A 670 6.51 -19.90 22.06
C VAL A 670 6.08 -21.35 21.96
N ARG A 671 4.88 -21.61 21.40
CA ARG A 671 4.39 -22.99 21.20
C ARG A 671 5.37 -23.81 20.36
N GLY A 672 5.88 -23.24 19.28
CA GLY A 672 6.75 -23.92 18.34
C GLY A 672 8.23 -23.96 18.74
N ASN A 673 8.64 -23.28 19.82
CA ASN A 673 10.04 -22.88 20.04
C ASN A 673 10.70 -22.41 18.73
N ALA A 674 10.08 -21.42 18.08
CA ALA A 674 10.50 -21.01 16.76
C ALA A 674 11.91 -20.40 16.83
N GLY A 675 12.73 -20.73 15.84
CA GLY A 675 14.11 -20.27 15.78
C GLY A 675 14.58 -19.91 14.37
N ALA A 676 15.58 -19.05 14.32
CA ALA A 676 16.23 -18.53 13.13
C ALA A 676 17.64 -18.04 13.47
N PHE A 677 18.58 -18.18 12.52
CA PHE A 677 19.94 -17.63 12.63
C PHE A 677 20.66 -17.95 13.95
N GLY A 678 20.51 -19.19 14.44
CA GLY A 678 21.16 -19.67 15.66
C GLY A 678 20.46 -19.28 16.97
N MET A 679 19.34 -18.57 16.92
CA MET A 679 18.53 -18.19 18.08
C MET A 679 17.17 -18.89 18.07
N GLU A 680 16.69 -19.28 19.24
CA GLU A 680 15.35 -19.82 19.48
C GLU A 680 14.55 -18.93 20.44
N THR A 681 13.22 -19.02 20.37
CA THR A 681 12.31 -18.23 21.22
C THR A 681 12.61 -18.42 22.71
N LYS A 682 12.99 -19.64 23.12
CA LYS A 682 13.31 -19.97 24.51
C LYS A 682 14.51 -19.21 25.08
N ASP A 683 15.39 -18.67 24.23
CA ASP A 683 16.69 -18.13 24.65
C ASP A 683 16.56 -16.79 25.38
N ARG A 684 15.49 -16.04 25.11
CA ARG A 684 15.14 -14.79 25.80
C ARG A 684 13.84 -14.87 26.58
N LEU A 685 13.16 -16.01 26.59
CA LEU A 685 11.88 -16.15 27.26
C LEU A 685 12.08 -16.20 28.79
N ALA A 686 11.45 -15.28 29.51
CA ALA A 686 11.49 -15.22 30.98
C ALA A 686 10.29 -15.96 31.60
N ARG A 687 9.08 -15.72 31.09
CA ARG A 687 7.84 -16.29 31.61
C ARG A 687 6.73 -16.28 30.56
N VAL A 688 5.75 -17.16 30.75
CA VAL A 688 4.57 -17.27 29.89
C VAL A 688 3.31 -17.18 30.75
N HIS A 689 2.45 -16.23 30.42
CA HIS A 689 1.12 -16.15 31.00
C HIS A 689 0.18 -17.01 30.16
N VAL A 690 -0.55 -17.89 30.82
CA VAL A 690 -1.37 -18.91 30.19
C VAL A 690 -2.75 -18.96 30.81
N LEU A 691 -3.68 -19.55 30.06
CA LEU A 691 -4.90 -20.09 30.63
C LEU A 691 -4.73 -21.60 30.76
N ARG A 692 -4.61 -22.09 31.99
CA ARG A 692 -4.31 -23.48 32.33
C ARG A 692 -5.59 -24.23 32.69
N ARG A 693 -5.65 -25.50 32.30
CA ARG A 693 -6.76 -26.38 32.66
C ARG A 693 -6.61 -26.88 34.11
N SER A 694 -7.64 -26.69 34.92
CA SER A 694 -7.78 -27.19 36.29
C SER A 694 -9.03 -28.09 36.42
N ALA A 695 -9.23 -28.69 37.60
CA ALA A 695 -10.47 -29.42 37.90
C ALA A 695 -11.70 -28.50 37.97
N ALA A 696 -11.51 -27.21 38.25
CA ALA A 696 -12.57 -26.21 38.35
C ALA A 696 -12.82 -25.45 37.02
N GLY A 697 -12.04 -25.72 35.97
CA GLY A 697 -12.20 -25.10 34.65
C GLY A 697 -10.89 -24.54 34.10
N TRP A 698 -10.94 -23.32 33.57
CA TRP A 698 -9.81 -22.65 32.93
C TRP A 698 -9.35 -21.45 33.77
N GLU A 699 -8.18 -21.57 34.36
CA GLU A 699 -7.61 -20.62 35.32
C GLU A 699 -6.39 -19.89 34.76
N GLU A 700 -6.18 -18.65 35.17
CA GLU A 700 -5.01 -17.87 34.77
C GLU A 700 -3.81 -18.36 35.57
N ASP A 701 -2.70 -18.59 34.88
CA ASP A 701 -1.45 -19.03 35.49
C ASP A 701 -0.27 -18.31 34.83
N MET A 702 0.84 -18.22 35.55
CA MET A 702 2.09 -17.63 35.06
C MET A 702 3.19 -18.65 35.29
N LEU A 703 3.70 -19.20 34.19
CA LEU A 703 4.71 -20.24 34.21
C LEU A 703 6.06 -19.60 33.93
N PRO A 704 7.02 -19.64 34.88
CA PRO A 704 8.36 -19.17 34.62
C PRO A 704 9.07 -20.11 33.63
N ARG A 705 10.09 -19.60 32.95
CA ARG A 705 10.79 -20.34 31.89
C ARG A 705 11.35 -21.68 32.37
N GLU A 706 11.87 -21.74 33.58
CA GLU A 706 12.46 -22.93 34.20
C GLU A 706 11.47 -24.10 34.36
N ASP A 707 10.18 -23.82 34.50
CA ASP A 707 9.12 -24.83 34.62
C ASP A 707 8.67 -25.38 33.25
N LEU A 708 9.20 -24.82 32.16
CA LEU A 708 8.85 -25.18 30.80
C LEU A 708 9.98 -25.97 30.12
N THR A 709 9.61 -27.06 29.45
CA THR A 709 10.54 -27.84 28.64
C THR A 709 10.51 -27.36 27.21
N PHE A 710 11.68 -27.11 26.62
CA PHE A 710 11.84 -26.70 25.23
C PHE A 710 12.84 -27.61 24.51
N GLU A 711 12.52 -27.94 23.27
CA GLU A 711 13.35 -28.72 22.36
C GLU A 711 13.40 -28.03 20.99
N TYR A 712 14.28 -28.49 20.09
CA TYR A 712 14.30 -27.98 18.73
C TYR A 712 12.90 -28.08 18.11
N ARG A 713 12.25 -26.95 17.77
CA ARG A 713 10.87 -26.93 17.23
C ARG A 713 9.78 -27.55 18.13
N GLY A 714 10.00 -27.60 19.45
CA GLY A 714 9.07 -28.18 20.43
C GLY A 714 9.06 -27.48 21.78
N SER A 715 7.91 -27.53 22.47
CA SER A 715 7.74 -27.00 23.83
C SER A 715 6.72 -27.83 24.60
N THR A 716 6.60 -27.60 25.91
CA THR A 716 5.52 -28.14 26.76
C THR A 716 4.14 -27.97 26.10
N PHE A 717 3.84 -26.78 25.57
CA PHE A 717 2.54 -26.46 24.94
C PHE A 717 2.28 -27.21 23.62
N LYS A 718 3.33 -27.66 22.95
CA LYS A 718 3.20 -28.46 21.72
C LYS A 718 3.03 -29.95 22.03
N ARG A 719 3.63 -30.42 23.14
CA ARG A 719 3.56 -31.81 23.62
C ARG A 719 2.22 -32.15 24.24
N ASP A 720 1.71 -31.26 25.08
CA ASP A 720 0.37 -31.33 25.63
C ASP A 720 -0.40 -30.05 25.30
N PRO A 721 -1.10 -30.02 24.14
CA PRO A 721 -1.90 -28.88 23.75
C PRO A 721 -3.07 -28.59 24.68
N THR A 722 -3.49 -29.55 25.51
CA THR A 722 -4.67 -29.42 26.38
C THR A 722 -4.34 -28.92 27.79
N PHE A 723 -3.05 -28.93 28.14
CA PHE A 723 -2.53 -28.47 29.41
C PHE A 723 -2.80 -26.98 29.66
N ALA A 724 -2.42 -26.13 28.69
CA ALA A 724 -2.56 -24.68 28.80
C ALA A 724 -2.51 -23.99 27.44
N VAL A 725 -3.17 -22.84 27.33
CA VAL A 725 -3.14 -21.96 26.16
C VAL A 725 -2.30 -20.73 26.46
N VAL A 726 -1.34 -20.42 25.60
CA VAL A 726 -0.49 -19.23 25.70
C VAL A 726 -1.33 -17.97 25.47
N TRP A 727 -1.38 -17.07 26.46
CA TRP A 727 -2.06 -15.77 26.35
C TRP A 727 -1.09 -14.65 26.01
N ARG A 728 0.06 -14.59 26.70
CA ARG A 728 1.17 -13.67 26.43
C ARG A 728 2.50 -14.23 26.94
N ALA A 729 3.60 -13.68 26.47
CA ALA A 729 4.94 -14.07 26.88
C ALA A 729 5.79 -12.85 27.20
N THR A 730 6.63 -12.98 28.23
CA THR A 730 7.59 -11.95 28.63
C THR A 730 9.00 -12.42 28.30
N PHE A 731 9.75 -11.53 27.64
CA PHE A 731 11.13 -11.77 27.24
C PHE A 731 12.07 -10.87 28.05
N ALA A 732 13.12 -11.45 28.61
CA ALA A 732 14.19 -10.70 29.27
C ALA A 732 15.27 -10.33 28.24
N LEU A 733 15.44 -9.04 28.01
CA LEU A 733 16.29 -8.46 26.97
C LEU A 733 17.41 -7.61 27.59
N GLU A 734 18.25 -7.05 26.74
CA GLU A 734 19.36 -6.19 27.14
C GLU A 734 19.18 -4.79 26.56
N ARG A 735 19.72 -3.75 27.20
CA ARG A 735 19.80 -2.43 26.57
C ARG A 735 20.91 -2.42 25.53
N GLY A 736 20.68 -1.74 24.41
CA GLY A 736 21.74 -1.48 23.45
C GLY A 736 21.36 -0.47 22.37
N ASP A 737 22.25 -0.35 21.41
CA ASP A 737 22.14 0.63 20.33
C ASP A 737 20.98 0.30 19.37
N VAL A 738 20.12 1.28 19.12
CA VAL A 738 18.93 1.10 18.27
C VAL A 738 19.34 0.86 16.81
N ALA A 739 20.27 1.65 16.29
CA ALA A 739 20.67 1.58 14.88
C ALA A 739 21.29 0.23 14.52
N GLU A 740 22.15 -0.31 15.39
CA GLU A 740 22.70 -1.64 15.21
C GLU A 740 21.61 -2.74 15.31
N GLY A 741 20.64 -2.59 16.21
CA GLY A 741 19.54 -3.55 16.35
C GLY A 741 18.68 -3.59 15.08
N GLU A 742 18.37 -2.42 14.52
CA GLU A 742 17.64 -2.30 13.26
C GLU A 742 18.43 -2.84 12.08
N ARG A 743 19.75 -2.60 12.04
CA ARG A 743 20.64 -3.18 11.04
C ARG A 743 20.56 -4.71 11.05
N LEU A 744 20.63 -5.34 12.22
CA LEU A 744 20.56 -6.80 12.35
C LEU A 744 19.19 -7.35 11.89
N VAL A 745 18.10 -6.70 12.29
CA VAL A 745 16.74 -7.08 11.84
C VAL A 745 16.65 -7.00 10.31
N ASN A 746 17.16 -5.92 9.71
CA ASN A 746 17.11 -5.73 8.25
C ASN A 746 17.98 -6.75 7.50
N GLU A 747 19.20 -7.02 7.98
CA GLU A 747 20.09 -8.03 7.40
C GLU A 747 19.42 -9.41 7.36
N ASP A 748 18.78 -9.82 8.46
CA ASP A 748 18.10 -11.11 8.55
C ASP A 748 16.87 -11.20 7.67
N LEU A 749 16.10 -10.11 7.57
CA LEU A 749 14.96 -10.02 6.67
C LEU A 749 15.40 -10.09 5.20
N MET A 750 16.46 -9.37 4.81
CA MET A 750 17.02 -9.44 3.46
C MET A 750 17.54 -10.84 3.14
N ALA A 751 18.29 -11.45 4.06
CA ALA A 751 18.80 -12.82 3.90
C ALA A 751 17.67 -13.84 3.71
N ARG A 752 16.52 -13.66 4.38
CA ARG A 752 15.33 -14.50 4.18
C ARG A 752 14.63 -14.21 2.87
N ARG A 753 14.44 -12.93 2.50
CA ARG A 753 13.85 -12.52 1.22
C ARG A 753 14.59 -13.12 0.02
N ALA A 754 15.92 -13.17 0.10
CA ALA A 754 16.75 -13.79 -0.91
C ALA A 754 16.58 -15.31 -1.04
N LYS A 755 16.16 -16.01 0.03
CA LYS A 755 16.13 -17.49 0.09
C LYS A 755 14.74 -18.11 0.12
N GLN A 756 13.68 -17.37 0.42
CA GLN A 756 12.32 -17.92 0.57
C GLN A 756 11.39 -17.53 -0.60
N PRO A 757 10.43 -18.39 -0.96
CA PRO A 757 9.56 -18.21 -2.13
C PRO A 757 8.36 -17.30 -1.86
N TYR A 758 8.59 -15.99 -1.76
CA TYR A 758 7.53 -15.01 -1.54
C TYR A 758 6.61 -14.77 -2.75
N GLU A 759 6.96 -15.33 -3.91
CA GLU A 759 6.19 -15.22 -5.16
C GLU A 759 4.88 -16.03 -5.14
N PHE A 760 4.75 -16.99 -4.23
CA PHE A 760 3.60 -17.87 -4.13
C PHE A 760 3.17 -18.05 -2.66
N PRO A 761 1.86 -18.26 -2.38
CA PRO A 761 1.44 -18.70 -1.06
C PRO A 761 2.19 -19.96 -0.65
N SER A 762 2.69 -19.98 0.58
CA SER A 762 3.57 -21.05 1.05
C SER A 762 3.38 -21.32 2.54
N VAL A 763 3.70 -22.53 2.95
CA VAL A 763 3.93 -22.85 4.36
C VAL A 763 5.41 -22.63 4.65
N GLY A 764 5.74 -22.35 5.92
CA GLY A 764 7.12 -22.42 6.38
C GLY A 764 7.76 -23.79 6.11
N SER A 765 8.96 -24.01 6.63
CA SER A 765 9.66 -25.29 6.50
C SER A 765 8.74 -26.48 6.80
N VAL A 766 8.57 -27.35 5.79
CA VAL A 766 7.62 -28.47 5.83
C VAL A 766 8.09 -29.57 6.76
N PHE A 767 9.40 -29.81 6.80
CA PHE A 767 10.03 -30.85 7.61
C PHE A 767 11.03 -30.27 8.61
N ARG A 768 11.13 -30.92 9.78
CA ARG A 768 12.19 -30.67 10.76
C ARG A 768 13.53 -31.13 10.19
N ASN A 769 14.61 -30.46 10.54
CA ASN A 769 15.95 -30.93 10.17
C ASN A 769 16.31 -32.20 10.95
N PRO A 770 16.66 -33.32 10.28
CA PRO A 770 17.11 -34.55 10.95
C PRO A 770 18.41 -34.37 11.73
N SER A 771 19.34 -33.59 11.19
CA SER A 771 20.56 -33.13 11.88
C SER A 771 21.01 -31.77 11.33
N SER A 772 21.92 -31.09 12.03
CA SER A 772 22.55 -29.85 11.56
C SER A 772 23.38 -30.07 10.28
N GLU A 773 24.04 -31.22 10.16
CA GLU A 773 24.88 -31.59 9.02
C GLU A 773 24.09 -32.03 7.79
N ARG A 774 22.86 -32.54 7.99
CA ARG A 774 21.96 -33.00 6.91
C ARG A 774 20.59 -32.34 7.06
N PRO A 775 20.47 -31.05 6.71
CA PRO A 775 19.18 -30.35 6.80
C PRO A 775 18.18 -30.92 5.80
N ALA A 776 16.89 -30.88 6.13
CA ALA A 776 15.84 -31.48 5.30
C ALA A 776 15.84 -30.91 3.88
N GLY A 777 16.04 -29.59 3.73
CA GLY A 777 16.13 -28.96 2.41
C GLY A 777 17.22 -29.53 1.53
N ALA A 778 18.41 -29.83 2.07
CA ALA A 778 19.50 -30.42 1.30
C ALA A 778 19.19 -31.86 0.89
N LEU A 779 18.53 -32.64 1.76
CA LEU A 779 18.10 -34.00 1.45
C LEU A 779 17.03 -34.04 0.35
N ILE A 780 16.07 -33.11 0.40
CA ILE A 780 15.01 -32.98 -0.61
C ILE A 780 15.60 -32.55 -1.96
N GLU A 781 16.55 -31.61 -1.94
CA GLU A 781 17.27 -31.19 -3.13
C GLU A 781 18.11 -32.32 -3.74
N ALA A 782 18.84 -33.07 -2.91
CA ALA A 782 19.61 -34.23 -3.36
C ALA A 782 18.74 -35.35 -3.94
N ALA A 783 17.49 -35.48 -3.47
CA ALA A 783 16.49 -36.37 -4.05
C ALA A 783 15.87 -35.85 -5.38
N GLY A 784 16.34 -34.69 -5.90
CA GLY A 784 15.92 -34.13 -7.18
C GLY A 784 14.50 -33.55 -7.18
N LEU A 785 13.99 -33.13 -6.02
CA LEU A 785 12.58 -32.76 -5.85
C LEU A 785 12.27 -31.27 -6.00
N LYS A 786 13.26 -30.38 -6.19
CA LYS A 786 12.97 -28.95 -6.45
C LYS A 786 12.11 -28.80 -7.71
N GLY A 787 11.00 -28.08 -7.61
CA GLY A 787 10.02 -27.92 -8.69
C GLY A 787 9.11 -29.12 -8.92
N HIS A 788 9.25 -30.20 -8.14
CA HIS A 788 8.35 -31.37 -8.24
C HIS A 788 6.93 -31.00 -7.80
N ARG A 789 5.94 -31.54 -8.50
CA ARG A 789 4.53 -31.16 -8.35
C ARG A 789 3.63 -32.36 -8.08
N VAL A 790 2.62 -32.13 -7.25
CA VAL A 790 1.42 -32.95 -7.18
C VAL A 790 0.23 -31.99 -7.23
N GLY A 791 -0.63 -32.13 -8.25
CA GLY A 791 -1.68 -31.15 -8.53
C GLY A 791 -1.09 -29.74 -8.69
N SER A 792 -1.63 -28.78 -7.93
CA SER A 792 -1.12 -27.40 -7.90
C SER A 792 -0.18 -27.10 -6.73
N ALA A 793 0.17 -28.10 -5.92
CA ALA A 793 1.22 -28.00 -4.91
C ALA A 793 2.59 -28.30 -5.53
N GLU A 794 3.59 -27.48 -5.20
CA GLU A 794 4.95 -27.62 -5.74
C GLU A 794 6.00 -27.48 -4.64
N VAL A 795 7.06 -28.29 -4.71
CA VAL A 795 8.29 -28.05 -3.94
C VAL A 795 9.00 -26.82 -4.50
N SER A 796 9.21 -25.80 -3.67
CA SER A 796 9.81 -24.56 -4.12
C SER A 796 11.18 -24.78 -4.77
N THR A 797 11.36 -24.17 -5.95
CA THR A 797 12.64 -24.11 -6.66
C THR A 797 13.69 -23.29 -5.90
N LYS A 798 13.24 -22.35 -5.05
CA LYS A 798 14.10 -21.44 -4.27
C LYS A 798 14.56 -22.08 -2.96
N HIS A 799 13.67 -22.79 -2.26
CA HIS A 799 14.00 -23.50 -1.02
C HIS A 799 13.28 -24.86 -0.94
N ALA A 800 14.02 -25.96 -1.11
CA ALA A 800 13.44 -27.30 -1.25
C ALA A 800 12.58 -27.79 -0.06
N ASN A 801 12.78 -27.26 1.14
CA ASN A 801 11.93 -27.58 2.31
C ASN A 801 10.62 -26.76 2.37
N PHE A 802 10.26 -26.02 1.32
CA PHE A 802 9.01 -25.25 1.25
C PHE A 802 8.10 -25.83 0.19
N ILE A 803 6.81 -25.88 0.50
CA ILE A 803 5.76 -26.15 -0.49
C ILE A 803 5.03 -24.85 -0.80
N VAL A 804 4.85 -24.60 -2.09
CA VAL A 804 4.12 -23.44 -2.62
C VAL A 804 2.82 -23.88 -3.29
N ASN A 805 1.81 -23.02 -3.23
CA ASN A 805 0.54 -23.16 -3.93
C ASN A 805 0.59 -22.33 -5.23
N ARG A 806 0.51 -22.99 -6.39
CA ARG A 806 0.56 -22.35 -7.71
C ARG A 806 -0.79 -21.76 -8.17
N GLY A 807 -1.79 -21.67 -7.29
CA GLY A 807 -3.10 -21.06 -7.60
C GLY A 807 -4.24 -22.07 -7.77
N GLY A 808 -4.23 -23.14 -6.97
CA GLY A 808 -5.29 -24.16 -7.00
C GLY A 808 -4.99 -25.42 -6.19
N ALA A 809 -3.99 -25.40 -5.31
CA ALA A 809 -3.59 -26.58 -4.55
C ALA A 809 -4.70 -27.00 -3.59
N THR A 810 -4.97 -28.30 -3.53
CA THR A 810 -5.88 -28.86 -2.53
C THR A 810 -5.11 -29.38 -1.31
N ALA A 811 -5.80 -29.63 -0.20
CA ALA A 811 -5.16 -30.26 0.97
C ALA A 811 -4.65 -31.68 0.66
N ALA A 812 -5.30 -32.37 -0.28
CA ALA A 812 -4.88 -33.66 -0.79
C ALA A 812 -3.57 -33.56 -1.60
N ASP A 813 -3.46 -32.55 -2.47
CA ASP A 813 -2.23 -32.28 -3.24
C ASP A 813 -1.03 -32.09 -2.31
N VAL A 814 -1.19 -31.25 -1.28
CA VAL A 814 -0.14 -30.96 -0.29
C VAL A 814 0.23 -32.21 0.48
N SER A 815 -0.75 -32.99 0.94
CA SER A 815 -0.52 -34.23 1.69
C SER A 815 0.20 -35.29 0.83
N ALA A 816 -0.21 -35.44 -0.42
CA ALA A 816 0.40 -36.37 -1.37
C ALA A 816 1.84 -35.93 -1.72
N LEU A 817 2.07 -34.63 -1.90
CA LEU A 817 3.42 -34.11 -2.13
C LEU A 817 4.34 -34.34 -0.93
N VAL A 818 3.85 -34.12 0.30
CA VAL A 818 4.60 -34.41 1.54
C VAL A 818 4.98 -35.88 1.61
N ALA A 819 4.04 -36.80 1.34
CA ALA A 819 4.30 -38.24 1.36
C ALA A 819 5.33 -38.66 0.29
N GLU A 820 5.23 -38.09 -0.92
CA GLU A 820 6.18 -38.33 -2.00
C GLU A 820 7.60 -37.84 -1.65
N ILE A 821 7.71 -36.67 -1.00
CA ILE A 821 9.00 -36.16 -0.51
C ILE A 821 9.61 -37.13 0.51
N GLN A 822 8.84 -37.57 1.51
CA GLN A 822 9.33 -38.51 2.53
C GLN A 822 9.81 -39.82 1.90
N ARG A 823 9.03 -40.38 0.96
CA ARG A 823 9.35 -41.62 0.25
C ARG A 823 10.67 -41.50 -0.52
N ARG A 824 10.82 -40.49 -1.38
CA ARG A 824 12.04 -40.34 -2.19
C ARG A 824 13.28 -40.00 -1.39
N VAL A 825 13.14 -39.16 -0.35
CA VAL A 825 14.27 -38.86 0.54
C VAL A 825 14.71 -40.11 1.29
N PHE A 826 13.78 -40.93 1.77
CA PHE A 826 14.12 -42.20 2.41
C PHE A 826 14.81 -43.17 1.43
N GLU A 827 14.28 -43.33 0.21
CA GLU A 827 14.88 -44.18 -0.83
C GLU A 827 16.30 -43.74 -1.21
N THR A 828 16.55 -42.43 -1.27
CA THR A 828 17.84 -41.88 -1.72
C THR A 828 18.88 -41.80 -0.62
N SER A 829 18.47 -41.53 0.63
CA SER A 829 19.39 -41.20 1.73
C SER A 829 19.29 -42.10 2.96
N GLY A 830 18.29 -42.97 3.03
CA GLY A 830 17.95 -43.77 4.22
C GLY A 830 17.41 -42.96 5.40
N VAL A 831 17.21 -41.65 5.24
CA VAL A 831 16.74 -40.75 6.31
C VAL A 831 15.23 -40.57 6.23
N SER A 832 14.53 -40.82 7.33
CA SER A 832 13.11 -40.51 7.45
C SER A 832 12.92 -39.05 7.85
N LEU A 833 12.18 -38.29 7.06
CA LEU A 833 11.84 -36.89 7.37
C LEU A 833 10.57 -36.82 8.23
N THR A 834 10.63 -36.01 9.29
CA THR A 834 9.49 -35.75 10.18
C THR A 834 8.82 -34.43 9.79
N PRO A 835 7.53 -34.43 9.40
CA PRO A 835 6.80 -33.21 9.10
C PRO A 835 6.73 -32.26 10.31
N GLU A 836 6.88 -30.97 10.06
CA GLU A 836 6.67 -29.88 11.01
C GLU A 836 5.29 -29.25 10.84
N ILE A 837 4.75 -29.28 9.62
CA ILE A 837 3.37 -28.89 9.33
C ILE A 837 2.41 -30.02 9.70
N PHE A 838 1.27 -29.67 10.28
CA PHE A 838 0.24 -30.64 10.66
C PHE A 838 -1.04 -30.39 9.86
N PRO A 839 -1.63 -31.44 9.26
CA PRO A 839 -2.99 -31.35 8.77
C PRO A 839 -3.94 -31.24 9.97
N LEU A 840 -4.68 -30.12 10.04
CA LEU A 840 -5.77 -29.95 10.99
C LEU A 840 -7.01 -30.74 10.53
#